data_AF-A0A432II31-F1
#
_entry.id   AF-A0A432II31-F1
#
_cell.length_a   1.000
_cell.length_b   1.000
_cell.length_c   1.000
_cell.angle_alpha   90.00
_cell.angle_beta   90.00
_cell.angle_gamma   90.00
#
_symmetry.space_group_name_H-M   'P 1'
#
loop_
_entity.id
_entity.type
_entity.pdbx_description
1 polymer ?
#
loop_
_entity_poly.entity_id
_entity_poly.type
_entity_poly.pdbx_seq_one_letter_code
_entity_poly.pdbx_strand_id
1 'polypeptide(L)'
;MGRVLRRVARAIILLQMAAVCWLSTGPMVSSAAEPLASAVVLPSLTPVGAKEFIRKGVPQGIFAPDGGWTAKDGKYTGSGKNCIAYADHSLGDGNFDIEVKLTLHKVGANYAGIQFGGGRLILGGDGGKLIFRGLPKPDHRVDLGPLSDRVQKDEIIQVRIRRRGTNLLIFIDGKRLHIIKGIGGPLGEIGIIAGDGPVDVDSFRASGNLRSSGRKQRINRESLKSLSRDERITRSIEGGIDFILDKALEDPAGVSPSRPEAIPGARALEAYALIVAGVDVNHPVVRSHLEACASALPNQRRIYDVSCWSFALDAAISQAEQDALLIDPDLDDLQLLRLARDHRNNLKTASDIILSGQNSTGGWRYLHSSSDADTSVTQFASLAVGVFARRGIEISDECWQGMVNYCLSRQMPTGGEVKPKIVLEPEREIRKRRGDPHDGTTVAEPVDLARPLTAQEMQTAWKRGFHYADQNPKSGNWNMSCAGVSSLLVAFRFGKQTLSTELRQQVRDSLRDGVAWIEADWKPHKNFYGMYSLEKVGDLGEIHSFGEHIWYPEMSDYLLDRQQNEGSWGKGSGSYHGESDRLNTAFALLILKRASAMLTRGPRDIVIYTGGDSSDPESADEWVLIPRLGTYVHLPSLVRTLRLRPRPQMLKIFEEMVEALPRWKRPTVVPYLALVKERAISRGVRKIMERCEEHIRPTGFEDSDHMAEWYQTWRRAREIGIEQLPEAGDELIGIAKAAADDPVLRETAIRSALQLGLQQSALLMVEDLASPHRDLRLLGYQGIRSLFADTPPEFDPDGDKKAREEQIDKVRSWVNSRL
;
A
#
# COMPACT_ATOMS: atom_id res chain seq x y z
N MET A 1 -13.61 -70.03 3.54
CA MET A 1 -14.62 -70.26 2.48
C MET A 1 -15.78 -69.31 2.70
N GLY A 2 -16.21 -68.58 1.65
CA GLY A 2 -17.36 -67.65 1.68
C GLY A 2 -17.13 -66.33 2.45
N ARG A 3 -17.82 -65.22 2.11
CA ARG A 3 -18.40 -64.83 0.80
C ARG A 3 -18.52 -63.29 0.74
N VAL A 4 -18.58 -62.72 -0.47
CA VAL A 4 -18.46 -61.27 -0.76
C VAL A 4 -19.81 -60.53 -0.68
N LEU A 5 -19.83 -59.25 -0.27
CA LEU A 5 -20.80 -58.26 -0.81
C LEU A 5 -20.40 -56.76 -0.64
N ARG A 6 -20.09 -56.14 -1.80
CA ARG A 6 -20.23 -54.72 -2.28
C ARG A 6 -20.02 -53.48 -1.39
N ARG A 7 -19.47 -52.44 -2.05
CA ARG A 7 -19.31 -51.03 -1.60
C ARG A 7 -20.63 -50.24 -1.66
N VAL A 8 -20.71 -49.15 -0.90
CA VAL A 8 -21.72 -48.08 -1.04
C VAL A 8 -21.07 -46.82 -1.60
N ALA A 9 -21.77 -46.10 -2.48
CA ALA A 9 -21.42 -44.75 -2.93
C ALA A 9 -22.59 -43.79 -2.67
N ARG A 10 -22.31 -42.52 -2.40
CA ARG A 10 -23.34 -41.46 -2.26
C ARG A 10 -23.44 -40.67 -3.56
N ALA A 11 -24.65 -40.38 -4.00
CA ALA A 11 -24.94 -39.57 -5.18
C ALA A 11 -25.68 -38.28 -4.80
N ILE A 12 -25.60 -37.28 -5.67
CA ILE A 12 -26.16 -35.94 -5.51
C ILE A 12 -27.60 -35.90 -6.05
N ILE A 13 -28.48 -35.12 -5.41
CA ILE A 13 -29.81 -34.80 -5.97
C ILE A 13 -29.74 -33.48 -6.73
N LEU A 14 -30.26 -33.49 -7.94
CA LEU A 14 -30.37 -32.36 -8.86
C LEU A 14 -31.76 -32.45 -9.52
N LEU A 15 -32.44 -31.32 -9.72
CA LEU A 15 -33.83 -31.27 -10.23
C LEU A 15 -33.94 -30.25 -11.37
N GLN A 16 -34.73 -30.57 -12.40
CA GLN A 16 -34.74 -29.91 -13.71
C GLN A 16 -36.17 -29.66 -14.24
N MET A 17 -36.21 -28.94 -15.38
CA MET A 17 -37.30 -28.74 -16.36
C MET A 17 -38.19 -27.48 -16.12
N ALA A 18 -38.49 -26.58 -17.07
CA ALA A 18 -38.61 -26.59 -18.56
C ALA A 18 -39.98 -27.11 -19.08
N ALA A 19 -40.62 -26.57 -20.15
CA ALA A 19 -40.49 -25.28 -20.86
C ALA A 19 -41.66 -25.09 -21.89
N VAL A 20 -41.97 -23.85 -22.31
CA VAL A 20 -42.73 -23.48 -23.57
C VAL A 20 -44.28 -23.83 -23.52
N CYS A 21 -45.27 -23.27 -24.27
CA CYS A 21 -45.35 -22.62 -25.60
C CYS A 21 -46.49 -21.56 -25.80
N TRP A 22 -46.33 -20.75 -26.87
CA TRP A 22 -47.27 -20.10 -27.84
C TRP A 22 -48.69 -19.50 -27.54
N LEU A 23 -48.88 -18.26 -28.06
CA LEU A 23 -50.04 -17.65 -28.79
C LEU A 23 -51.46 -17.53 -28.11
N SER A 24 -52.34 -16.54 -28.38
CA SER A 24 -52.25 -15.24 -29.12
C SER A 24 -53.53 -14.35 -28.97
N THR A 25 -53.47 -13.09 -29.43
CA THR A 25 -54.58 -12.12 -29.74
C THR A 25 -55.32 -11.38 -28.60
N GLY A 26 -55.82 -10.16 -28.91
CA GLY A 26 -56.80 -9.39 -28.11
C GLY A 26 -56.31 -8.00 -27.61
N PRO A 27 -56.85 -6.86 -28.13
CA PRO A 27 -56.51 -5.51 -27.65
C PRO A 27 -57.49 -4.98 -26.58
N MET A 28 -57.05 -4.01 -25.77
CA MET A 28 -57.90 -3.29 -24.80
C MET A 28 -58.22 -1.87 -25.30
N VAL A 29 -59.49 -1.47 -25.20
CA VAL A 29 -60.01 -0.16 -25.68
C VAL A 29 -60.05 0.86 -24.54
N SER A 30 -59.86 2.13 -24.88
CA SER A 30 -59.87 3.27 -23.95
C SER A 30 -61.28 3.62 -23.44
N SER A 31 -61.36 4.03 -22.17
CA SER A 31 -62.39 4.95 -21.66
C SER A 31 -61.82 5.72 -20.46
N ALA A 32 -62.28 6.95 -20.23
CA ALA A 32 -61.67 7.90 -19.31
C ALA A 32 -62.57 8.28 -18.12
N ALA A 33 -61.96 8.59 -16.97
CA ALA A 33 -62.58 9.34 -15.88
C ALA A 33 -61.51 10.02 -15.01
N GLU A 34 -61.62 11.34 -14.88
CA GLU A 34 -60.99 12.19 -13.85
C GLU A 34 -62.12 13.03 -13.19
N PRO A 35 -61.87 13.76 -12.10
CA PRO A 35 -61.17 13.35 -10.87
C PRO A 35 -62.00 13.71 -9.62
N LEU A 36 -61.57 13.29 -8.42
CA LEU A 36 -61.97 13.95 -7.16
C LEU A 36 -60.87 13.79 -6.10
N ALA A 37 -60.74 14.77 -5.20
CA ALA A 37 -59.48 15.05 -4.50
C ALA A 37 -59.50 14.78 -2.99
N SER A 38 -58.42 14.22 -2.46
CA SER A 38 -57.85 14.54 -1.12
C SER A 38 -56.49 13.86 -0.93
N ALA A 39 -55.40 14.59 -1.17
CA ALA A 39 -54.05 14.08 -0.97
C ALA A 39 -53.64 14.21 0.51
N VAL A 40 -53.85 13.13 1.29
CA VAL A 40 -53.32 13.04 2.66
C VAL A 40 -51.78 13.03 2.61
N VAL A 41 -51.14 13.92 3.36
CA VAL A 41 -49.68 13.97 3.50
C VAL A 41 -49.21 12.79 4.34
N LEU A 42 -48.69 11.76 3.69
CA LEU A 42 -48.04 10.63 4.36
C LEU A 42 -46.63 11.02 4.86
N PRO A 43 -46.24 10.68 6.10
CA PRO A 43 -44.88 10.86 6.58
C PRO A 43 -43.85 10.10 5.73
N SER A 44 -42.62 10.63 5.66
CA SER A 44 -41.53 10.01 4.90
C SER A 44 -41.03 8.72 5.57
N LEU A 45 -41.58 7.58 5.16
CA LEU A 45 -41.09 6.25 5.57
C LEU A 45 -39.63 6.05 5.16
N THR A 46 -38.77 5.81 6.15
CA THR A 46 -37.35 5.50 5.95
C THR A 46 -37.20 4.12 5.31
N PRO A 47 -36.48 3.98 4.17
CA PRO A 47 -36.20 2.66 3.60
C PRO A 47 -35.30 1.83 4.53
N VAL A 48 -35.76 0.64 4.89
CA VAL A 48 -34.94 -0.35 5.61
C VAL A 48 -33.75 -0.75 4.72
N GLY A 49 -32.54 -0.67 5.25
CA GLY A 49 -31.31 -1.08 4.53
C GLY A 49 -30.53 0.03 3.81
N ALA A 50 -30.69 1.31 4.19
CA ALA A 50 -29.78 2.36 3.75
C ALA A 50 -28.48 2.39 4.60
N LYS A 51 -27.32 2.50 3.95
CA LYS A 51 -26.04 2.84 4.59
C LYS A 51 -25.95 4.37 4.68
N GLU A 52 -25.72 4.86 5.89
CA GLU A 52 -25.47 6.27 6.15
C GLU A 52 -23.96 6.49 6.23
N PHE A 53 -23.45 7.45 5.45
CA PHE A 53 -22.04 7.84 5.41
C PHE A 53 -21.78 9.09 6.26
N ILE A 54 -22.77 10.00 6.33
CA ILE A 54 -22.81 11.12 7.28
C ILE A 54 -24.19 11.10 7.95
N ARG A 55 -24.22 11.16 9.28
CA ARG A 55 -25.42 11.15 10.12
C ARG A 55 -25.35 12.30 11.11
N LYS A 56 -26.23 13.30 10.97
CA LYS A 56 -26.22 14.53 11.79
C LYS A 56 -24.82 15.17 11.84
N GLY A 57 -24.23 15.37 10.66
CA GLY A 57 -22.88 15.90 10.51
C GLY A 57 -21.72 14.98 10.93
N VAL A 58 -21.98 13.88 11.64
CA VAL A 58 -20.93 12.94 12.04
C VAL A 58 -20.63 11.97 10.88
N PRO A 59 -19.38 11.85 10.41
CA PRO A 59 -18.99 10.84 9.42
C PRO A 59 -19.08 9.42 10.02
N GLN A 60 -19.46 8.44 9.18
CA GLN A 60 -19.73 7.03 9.55
C GLN A 60 -19.22 6.05 8.47
N GLY A 61 -18.53 6.58 7.47
CA GLY A 61 -18.13 5.87 6.25
C GLY A 61 -17.61 6.82 5.19
N ILE A 62 -16.85 7.85 5.61
CA ILE A 62 -16.27 8.88 4.75
C ILE A 62 -14.74 8.82 4.81
N PHE A 63 -14.11 9.25 3.73
CA PHE A 63 -12.72 9.69 3.69
C PHE A 63 -12.57 10.92 2.78
N ALA A 64 -11.79 11.91 3.22
CA ALA A 64 -11.52 13.15 2.49
C ALA A 64 -10.00 13.21 2.19
N PRO A 65 -9.53 12.56 1.11
CA PRO A 65 -8.10 12.36 0.84
C PRO A 65 -7.38 13.64 0.40
N ASP A 66 -8.15 14.62 -0.07
CA ASP A 66 -7.69 15.95 -0.49
C ASP A 66 -7.77 16.99 0.64
N GLY A 67 -8.00 16.55 1.88
CA GLY A 67 -8.27 17.44 3.01
C GLY A 67 -9.55 18.26 2.81
N GLY A 68 -9.58 19.48 3.38
CA GLY A 68 -10.67 20.45 3.15
C GLY A 68 -12.01 20.15 3.83
N TRP A 69 -12.13 19.04 4.56
CA TRP A 69 -13.36 18.62 5.25
C TRP A 69 -13.13 18.41 6.75
N THR A 70 -14.02 18.95 7.59
CA THR A 70 -13.98 18.81 9.06
C THR A 70 -15.37 18.54 9.64
N ALA A 71 -15.43 17.79 10.74
CA ALA A 71 -16.63 17.68 11.55
C ALA A 71 -16.60 18.78 12.62
N LYS A 72 -17.66 19.58 12.74
CA LYS A 72 -17.79 20.62 13.77
C LYS A 72 -19.26 20.94 14.04
N ASP A 73 -19.61 21.26 15.29
CA ASP A 73 -20.92 21.80 15.70
C ASP A 73 -22.15 20.99 15.19
N GLY A 74 -21.99 19.67 15.03
CA GLY A 74 -23.04 18.78 14.51
C GLY A 74 -23.20 18.78 12.98
N LYS A 75 -22.19 19.25 12.24
CA LYS A 75 -22.12 19.33 10.77
C LYS A 75 -20.81 18.77 10.23
N TYR A 76 -20.82 18.33 8.96
CA TYR A 76 -19.61 18.00 8.21
C TYR A 76 -19.36 19.09 7.16
N THR A 77 -18.43 20.00 7.42
CA THR A 77 -18.18 21.19 6.61
C THR A 77 -17.03 20.94 5.63
N GLY A 78 -17.29 21.16 4.34
CA GLY A 78 -16.31 21.08 3.26
C GLY A 78 -16.00 22.43 2.65
N SER A 79 -14.73 22.69 2.38
CA SER A 79 -14.24 23.88 1.66
C SER A 79 -12.98 23.55 0.86
N GLY A 80 -12.75 24.29 -0.22
CA GLY A 80 -11.57 24.11 -1.08
C GLY A 80 -11.89 23.42 -2.40
N LYS A 81 -11.28 23.92 -3.47
CA LYS A 81 -11.55 23.47 -4.83
C LYS A 81 -10.94 22.09 -5.07
N ASN A 82 -11.77 21.15 -5.56
CA ASN A 82 -11.45 19.73 -5.74
C ASN A 82 -11.34 18.90 -4.44
N CYS A 83 -11.63 19.44 -3.25
CA CYS A 83 -11.64 18.65 -2.02
C CYS A 83 -12.90 17.76 -1.96
N ILE A 84 -12.77 16.45 -2.16
CA ILE A 84 -13.92 15.52 -2.23
C ILE A 84 -14.00 14.62 -0.99
N ALA A 85 -15.17 14.60 -0.34
CA ALA A 85 -15.51 13.62 0.68
C ALA A 85 -16.14 12.38 0.03
N TYR A 86 -15.37 11.29 -0.08
CA TYR A 86 -15.78 10.03 -0.67
C TYR A 86 -16.43 9.10 0.35
N ALA A 87 -17.40 8.29 -0.09
CA ALA A 87 -17.98 7.22 0.69
C ALA A 87 -17.11 5.94 0.67
N ASP A 88 -17.18 5.14 1.74
CA ASP A 88 -16.60 3.79 1.86
C ASP A 88 -17.30 2.72 0.98
N HIS A 89 -18.27 3.13 0.16
CA HIS A 89 -19.03 2.28 -0.77
C HIS A 89 -19.13 2.89 -2.17
N SER A 90 -19.25 2.00 -3.16
CA SER A 90 -19.44 2.30 -4.57
C SER A 90 -20.79 1.79 -5.09
N LEU A 91 -21.27 2.38 -6.18
CA LEU A 91 -22.48 2.00 -6.88
C LEU A 91 -22.21 0.79 -7.79
N GLY A 92 -22.82 -0.34 -7.44
CA GLY A 92 -22.88 -1.52 -8.29
C GLY A 92 -23.79 -1.34 -9.51
N ASP A 93 -24.14 -2.45 -10.13
CA ASP A 93 -24.81 -2.57 -11.42
C ASP A 93 -26.34 -2.52 -11.37
N GLY A 94 -26.93 -2.53 -10.18
CA GLY A 94 -28.38 -2.54 -9.94
C GLY A 94 -29.00 -1.16 -9.69
N ASN A 95 -30.26 -1.19 -9.24
CA ASN A 95 -30.98 -0.02 -8.75
C ASN A 95 -30.32 0.54 -7.47
N PHE A 96 -30.35 1.87 -7.31
CA PHE A 96 -29.89 2.55 -6.10
C PHE A 96 -30.66 3.85 -5.85
N ASP A 97 -30.59 4.36 -4.63
CA ASP A 97 -31.06 5.69 -4.22
C ASP A 97 -29.95 6.36 -3.41
N ILE A 98 -29.53 7.57 -3.80
CA ILE A 98 -28.63 8.44 -3.06
C ILE A 98 -29.45 9.61 -2.54
N GLU A 99 -29.27 9.97 -1.28
CA GLU A 99 -29.86 11.16 -0.66
C GLU A 99 -28.77 11.91 0.11
N VAL A 100 -28.62 13.20 -0.22
CA VAL A 100 -27.75 14.13 0.49
C VAL A 100 -28.59 15.32 0.95
N LYS A 101 -28.42 15.71 2.21
CA LYS A 101 -28.89 16.99 2.76
C LYS A 101 -27.67 17.85 3.05
N LEU A 102 -27.62 19.02 2.44
CA LEU A 102 -26.49 19.94 2.53
C LEU A 102 -26.97 21.40 2.52
N THR A 103 -26.14 22.29 3.04
CA THR A 103 -26.34 23.74 3.03
C THR A 103 -25.24 24.40 2.20
N LEU A 104 -25.59 25.36 1.34
CA LEU A 104 -24.61 26.11 0.54
C LEU A 104 -24.45 27.53 1.08
N HIS A 105 -23.24 27.86 1.55
CA HIS A 105 -22.90 29.22 1.98
C HIS A 105 -22.51 30.13 0.79
N LYS A 106 -22.50 29.59 -0.43
CA LYS A 106 -22.25 30.31 -1.69
C LYS A 106 -23.10 29.70 -2.81
N VAL A 107 -24.00 30.50 -3.39
CA VAL A 107 -24.95 30.09 -4.45
C VAL A 107 -24.56 30.61 -5.85
N GLY A 108 -23.53 31.49 -5.92
CA GLY A 108 -22.92 31.89 -7.18
C GLY A 108 -21.95 30.84 -7.74
N ALA A 109 -20.85 31.27 -8.36
CA ALA A 109 -19.77 30.37 -8.79
C ALA A 109 -19.09 29.74 -7.56
N ASN A 110 -19.49 28.51 -7.24
CA ASN A 110 -19.07 27.69 -6.10
C ASN A 110 -18.44 26.37 -6.53
N TYR A 111 -18.91 25.72 -7.61
CA TYR A 111 -18.45 24.41 -8.10
C TYR A 111 -18.55 23.24 -7.11
N ALA A 112 -19.23 23.42 -5.97
CA ALA A 112 -19.65 22.35 -5.08
C ALA A 112 -20.51 21.31 -5.83
N GLY A 113 -20.69 20.11 -5.29
CA GLY A 113 -21.50 19.11 -5.99
C GLY A 113 -21.53 17.71 -5.39
N ILE A 114 -22.08 16.78 -6.16
CA ILE A 114 -22.14 15.36 -5.82
C ILE A 114 -21.58 14.56 -7.01
N GLN A 115 -20.62 13.68 -6.74
CA GLN A 115 -20.09 12.72 -7.71
C GLN A 115 -20.75 11.34 -7.52
N PHE A 116 -21.00 10.66 -8.64
CA PHE A 116 -21.56 9.33 -8.74
C PHE A 116 -20.98 8.63 -9.98
N GLY A 117 -19.84 7.96 -9.79
CA GLY A 117 -19.03 7.40 -10.86
C GLY A 117 -18.38 8.47 -11.73
N GLY A 118 -18.44 8.29 -13.05
CA GLY A 118 -18.12 9.35 -14.01
C GLY A 118 -19.12 10.52 -13.99
N GLY A 119 -20.30 10.35 -13.37
CA GLY A 119 -21.33 11.38 -13.28
C GLY A 119 -21.04 12.41 -12.18
N ARG A 120 -21.30 13.68 -12.46
CA ARG A 120 -21.27 14.79 -11.49
C ARG A 120 -22.49 15.68 -11.64
N LEU A 121 -23.08 16.06 -10.51
CA LEU A 121 -24.02 17.18 -10.41
C LEU A 121 -23.29 18.33 -9.71
N ILE A 122 -23.09 19.43 -10.41
CA ILE A 122 -22.38 20.62 -9.95
C ILE A 122 -23.43 21.68 -9.57
N LEU A 123 -23.30 22.19 -8.36
CA LEU A 123 -24.14 23.23 -7.76
C LEU A 123 -23.37 24.55 -7.83
N GLY A 124 -23.76 25.41 -8.77
CA GLY A 124 -23.13 26.73 -8.95
C GLY A 124 -21.80 26.66 -9.70
N GLY A 125 -21.78 26.00 -10.86
CA GLY A 125 -20.61 26.02 -11.75
C GLY A 125 -20.51 27.33 -12.56
N ASP A 126 -20.15 27.22 -13.84
CA ASP A 126 -19.93 28.35 -14.75
C ASP A 126 -21.10 29.36 -14.71
N GLY A 127 -20.86 30.57 -14.19
CA GLY A 127 -21.90 31.61 -14.05
C GLY A 127 -22.95 31.35 -12.96
N GLY A 128 -22.68 30.54 -11.94
CA GLY A 128 -23.64 30.20 -10.88
C GLY A 128 -24.70 29.18 -11.29
N LYS A 129 -24.43 28.40 -12.34
CA LYS A 129 -25.39 27.46 -12.92
C LYS A 129 -25.37 26.09 -12.28
N LEU A 130 -26.51 25.41 -12.34
CA LEU A 130 -26.66 24.00 -11.98
C LEU A 130 -26.29 23.17 -13.22
N ILE A 131 -25.24 22.36 -13.15
CA ILE A 131 -24.66 21.66 -14.31
C ILE A 131 -24.58 20.16 -14.03
N PHE A 132 -25.03 19.34 -14.98
CA PHE A 132 -24.79 17.90 -14.97
C PHE A 132 -23.68 17.54 -15.97
N ARG A 133 -22.79 16.61 -15.62
CA ARG A 133 -21.68 16.18 -16.49
C ARG A 133 -21.35 14.68 -16.35
N GLY A 134 -20.84 14.07 -17.42
CA GLY A 134 -19.95 12.89 -17.38
C GLY A 134 -20.59 11.52 -17.56
N LEU A 135 -21.93 11.45 -17.68
CA LEU A 135 -22.67 10.25 -18.09
C LEU A 135 -23.71 10.64 -19.15
N PRO A 136 -23.96 9.83 -20.20
CA PRO A 136 -23.42 8.48 -20.44
C PRO A 136 -21.97 8.46 -20.98
N LYS A 137 -21.36 9.62 -21.24
CA LYS A 137 -19.96 9.74 -21.70
C LYS A 137 -19.24 10.88 -20.96
N PRO A 138 -17.89 10.84 -20.82
CA PRO A 138 -17.13 11.83 -20.02
C PRO A 138 -17.20 13.29 -20.51
N ASP A 139 -17.44 13.48 -21.81
CA ASP A 139 -17.62 14.75 -22.51
C ASP A 139 -19.02 15.34 -22.35
N HIS A 140 -20.02 14.53 -22.04
CA HIS A 140 -21.42 14.96 -21.93
C HIS A 140 -21.59 16.01 -20.82
N ARG A 141 -22.15 17.19 -21.15
CA ARG A 141 -22.43 18.31 -20.22
C ARG A 141 -23.80 18.90 -20.53
N VAL A 142 -24.62 19.11 -19.50
CA VAL A 142 -25.96 19.68 -19.59
C VAL A 142 -26.08 20.86 -18.62
N ASP A 143 -26.55 21.99 -19.12
CA ASP A 143 -26.97 23.15 -18.34
C ASP A 143 -28.41 22.93 -17.85
N LEU A 144 -28.64 23.02 -16.54
CA LEU A 144 -29.94 22.80 -15.89
C LEU A 144 -30.57 24.11 -15.35
N GLY A 145 -30.01 25.27 -15.76
CA GLY A 145 -30.44 26.60 -15.35
C GLY A 145 -29.64 27.18 -14.18
N PRO A 146 -29.98 28.39 -13.71
CA PRO A 146 -29.35 28.98 -12.52
C PRO A 146 -29.58 28.13 -11.26
N LEU A 147 -28.60 28.13 -10.35
CA LEU A 147 -28.76 27.50 -9.04
C LEU A 147 -29.75 28.29 -8.14
N SER A 148 -29.72 29.62 -8.25
CA SER A 148 -30.54 30.59 -7.51
C SER A 148 -32.04 30.34 -7.60
N ASP A 149 -32.52 29.81 -8.72
CA ASP A 149 -33.95 29.60 -9.00
C ASP A 149 -34.54 28.44 -8.18
N ARG A 150 -33.70 27.75 -7.41
CA ARG A 150 -34.00 26.47 -6.74
C ARG A 150 -33.41 26.35 -5.34
N VAL A 151 -32.34 27.10 -5.04
CA VAL A 151 -31.52 26.97 -3.82
C VAL A 151 -31.21 28.36 -3.30
N GLN A 152 -31.52 28.63 -2.04
CA GLN A 152 -31.10 29.86 -1.36
C GLN A 152 -29.80 29.67 -0.59
N LYS A 153 -29.16 30.77 -0.21
CA LYS A 153 -27.95 30.75 0.62
C LYS A 153 -28.34 30.37 2.05
N ASP A 154 -27.51 29.55 2.70
CA ASP A 154 -27.67 29.13 4.10
C ASP A 154 -28.94 28.29 4.41
N GLU A 155 -29.71 27.87 3.41
CA GLU A 155 -30.82 26.90 3.55
C GLU A 155 -30.38 25.46 3.27
N ILE A 156 -30.98 24.49 3.98
CA ILE A 156 -30.76 23.04 3.76
C ILE A 156 -31.55 22.59 2.53
N ILE A 157 -30.87 22.01 1.55
CA ILE A 157 -31.48 21.37 0.37
C ILE A 157 -31.32 19.84 0.40
N GLN A 158 -32.33 19.11 -0.08
CA GLN A 158 -32.27 17.66 -0.28
C GLN A 158 -32.04 17.32 -1.75
N VAL A 159 -30.82 16.91 -2.09
CA VAL A 159 -30.50 16.35 -3.41
C VAL A 159 -30.74 14.84 -3.40
N ARG A 160 -31.43 14.32 -4.42
CA ARG A 160 -31.63 12.87 -4.61
C ARG A 160 -31.28 12.42 -6.01
N ILE A 161 -30.48 11.37 -6.11
CA ILE A 161 -30.01 10.77 -7.37
C ILE A 161 -30.32 9.28 -7.31
N ARG A 162 -31.14 8.77 -8.23
CA ARG A 162 -31.65 7.39 -8.15
C ARG A 162 -31.71 6.70 -9.50
N ARG A 163 -31.22 5.46 -9.56
CA ARG A 163 -31.34 4.60 -10.76
C ARG A 163 -32.51 3.65 -10.64
N ARG A 164 -33.32 3.55 -11.70
CA ARG A 164 -34.40 2.57 -11.89
C ARG A 164 -34.31 1.98 -13.29
N GLY A 165 -33.89 0.71 -13.38
CA GLY A 165 -33.47 0.09 -14.64
C GLY A 165 -32.26 0.84 -15.21
N THR A 166 -32.27 1.13 -16.51
CA THR A 166 -31.23 1.94 -17.18
C THR A 166 -31.48 3.46 -17.11
N ASN A 167 -32.46 3.92 -16.32
CA ASN A 167 -32.75 5.35 -16.16
C ASN A 167 -32.15 5.88 -14.86
N LEU A 168 -31.33 6.93 -14.94
CA LEU A 168 -30.83 7.70 -13.81
C LEU A 168 -31.64 8.98 -13.70
N LEU A 169 -32.21 9.27 -12.52
CA LEU A 169 -33.10 10.40 -12.29
C LEU A 169 -32.55 11.29 -11.15
N ILE A 170 -32.51 12.59 -11.38
CA ILE A 170 -31.95 13.60 -10.46
C ILE A 170 -33.06 14.55 -9.98
N PHE A 171 -33.04 14.87 -8.68
CA PHE A 171 -34.04 15.70 -8.00
C PHE A 171 -33.35 16.66 -7.00
N ILE A 172 -33.92 17.84 -6.80
CA ILE A 172 -33.68 18.70 -5.65
C ILE A 172 -35.05 19.04 -5.04
N ASP A 173 -35.17 18.86 -3.73
CA ASP A 173 -36.38 19.15 -2.92
C ASP A 173 -37.65 18.53 -3.53
N GLY A 174 -37.54 17.25 -3.87
CA GLY A 174 -38.59 16.45 -4.51
C GLY A 174 -38.84 16.78 -6.00
N LYS A 175 -38.45 17.97 -6.49
CA LYS A 175 -38.64 18.40 -7.88
C LYS A 175 -37.62 17.72 -8.79
N ARG A 176 -38.10 17.06 -9.85
CA ARG A 176 -37.23 16.36 -10.82
C ARG A 176 -36.50 17.36 -11.71
N LEU A 177 -35.17 17.32 -11.71
CA LEU A 177 -34.30 18.15 -12.55
C LEU A 177 -34.01 17.50 -13.89
N HIS A 178 -33.59 16.24 -13.89
CA HIS A 178 -33.02 15.60 -15.08
C HIS A 178 -33.26 14.08 -15.10
N ILE A 179 -33.26 13.50 -16.30
CA ILE A 179 -33.29 12.05 -16.53
C ILE A 179 -32.27 11.71 -17.61
N ILE A 180 -31.38 10.76 -17.31
CA ILE A 180 -30.45 10.17 -18.27
C ILE A 180 -30.88 8.73 -18.53
N LYS A 181 -30.96 8.32 -19.81
CA LYS A 181 -31.31 6.96 -20.23
C LYS A 181 -30.05 6.19 -20.63
N GLY A 182 -30.10 4.86 -20.58
CA GLY A 182 -29.00 3.98 -21.00
C GLY A 182 -27.89 3.77 -19.96
N ILE A 183 -28.11 4.17 -18.71
CA ILE A 183 -27.13 4.09 -17.60
C ILE A 183 -27.14 2.68 -16.97
N GLY A 184 -26.65 1.68 -17.71
CA GLY A 184 -26.41 0.32 -17.22
C GLY A 184 -25.05 0.17 -16.52
N GLY A 185 -24.76 -1.03 -16.01
CA GLY A 185 -23.46 -1.39 -15.43
C GLY A 185 -23.15 -0.75 -14.06
N PRO A 186 -22.02 -1.13 -13.43
CA PRO A 186 -21.53 -0.43 -12.24
C PRO A 186 -21.17 1.01 -12.57
N LEU A 187 -21.40 1.94 -11.64
CA LEU A 187 -20.99 3.34 -11.83
C LEU A 187 -19.73 3.67 -11.03
N GLY A 188 -19.44 2.98 -9.92
CA GLY A 188 -18.29 3.27 -9.07
C GLY A 188 -18.61 4.25 -7.93
N GLU A 189 -17.60 4.97 -7.45
CA GLU A 189 -17.64 5.75 -6.20
C GLU A 189 -18.73 6.83 -6.14
N ILE A 190 -19.16 7.15 -4.92
CA ILE A 190 -20.00 8.32 -4.61
C ILE A 190 -19.31 9.21 -3.58
N GLY A 191 -19.53 10.52 -3.70
CA GLY A 191 -18.92 11.50 -2.81
C GLY A 191 -19.47 12.91 -3.02
N ILE A 192 -19.11 13.81 -2.10
CA ILE A 192 -19.53 15.21 -2.10
C ILE A 192 -18.30 16.08 -2.41
N ILE A 193 -18.45 17.00 -3.34
CA ILE A 193 -17.40 17.90 -3.83
C ILE A 193 -17.55 19.22 -3.07
N ALA A 194 -16.52 19.64 -2.33
CA ALA A 194 -16.46 20.96 -1.73
C ALA A 194 -16.26 22.05 -2.81
N GLY A 195 -16.64 23.27 -2.48
CA GLY A 195 -16.61 24.40 -3.42
C GLY A 195 -15.59 25.48 -3.10
N ASP A 196 -15.59 26.50 -3.96
CA ASP A 196 -14.95 27.81 -3.77
C ASP A 196 -15.63 28.64 -2.64
N GLY A 197 -16.56 28.05 -1.88
CA GLY A 197 -17.17 28.55 -0.67
C GLY A 197 -17.71 27.36 0.16
N PRO A 198 -17.90 27.51 1.48
CA PRO A 198 -18.22 26.39 2.36
C PRO A 198 -19.53 25.66 2.02
N VAL A 199 -19.53 24.36 2.29
CA VAL A 199 -20.65 23.43 2.12
C VAL A 199 -20.80 22.60 3.40
N ASP A 200 -21.88 22.81 4.14
CA ASP A 200 -22.20 21.95 5.28
C ASP A 200 -23.01 20.73 4.82
N VAL A 201 -22.77 19.56 5.39
CA VAL A 201 -23.53 18.33 5.10
C VAL A 201 -24.12 17.75 6.40
N ASP A 202 -25.45 17.85 6.53
CA ASP A 202 -26.22 17.32 7.64
C ASP A 202 -26.36 15.78 7.57
N SER A 203 -26.55 15.25 6.36
CA SER A 203 -26.66 13.80 6.14
C SER A 203 -26.33 13.38 4.72
N PHE A 204 -25.65 12.25 4.56
CA PHE A 204 -25.38 11.60 3.27
C PHE A 204 -25.59 10.10 3.44
N ARG A 205 -26.49 9.53 2.62
CA ARG A 205 -26.82 8.10 2.64
C ARG A 205 -27.08 7.54 1.25
N ALA A 206 -26.93 6.24 1.10
CA ALA A 206 -27.37 5.52 -0.09
C ALA A 206 -27.99 4.15 0.24
N SER A 207 -28.76 3.60 -0.69
CA SER A 207 -29.36 2.26 -0.60
C SER A 207 -29.44 1.59 -1.97
N GLY A 208 -29.64 0.27 -1.99
CA GLY A 208 -29.71 -0.55 -3.21
C GLY A 208 -28.45 -1.40 -3.43
N ASN A 209 -28.06 -1.62 -4.68
CA ASN A 209 -26.85 -2.39 -5.04
C ASN A 209 -25.59 -1.54 -4.80
N LEU A 210 -25.20 -1.44 -3.52
CA LEU A 210 -23.94 -0.87 -3.06
C LEU A 210 -22.89 -1.98 -2.91
N ARG A 211 -21.64 -1.68 -3.29
CA ARG A 211 -20.48 -2.54 -3.08
C ARG A 211 -19.52 -1.81 -2.16
N SER A 212 -19.24 -2.38 -0.98
CA SER A 212 -18.18 -1.84 -0.09
C SER A 212 -16.86 -1.83 -0.87
N SER A 213 -16.23 -0.66 -0.96
CA SER A 213 -14.95 -0.47 -1.65
C SER A 213 -13.76 -0.41 -0.69
N GLY A 214 -14.03 -0.37 0.62
CA GLY A 214 -13.06 0.10 1.61
C GLY A 214 -12.76 1.60 1.46
N ARG A 215 -11.87 2.11 2.32
CA ARG A 215 -11.16 3.38 2.05
C ARG A 215 -10.09 3.08 0.99
N LYS A 216 -10.28 3.60 -0.23
CA LYS A 216 -9.27 3.55 -1.30
C LYS A 216 -8.24 4.65 -1.06
N GLN A 217 -6.95 4.32 -1.19
CA GLN A 217 -5.89 5.33 -1.10
C GLN A 217 -5.89 6.20 -2.35
N ARG A 218 -6.53 7.37 -2.23
CA ARG A 218 -6.50 8.43 -3.22
C ARG A 218 -5.24 9.27 -3.04
N ILE A 219 -4.71 9.78 -4.16
CA ILE A 219 -3.41 10.44 -4.21
C ILE A 219 -3.60 11.95 -4.38
N ASN A 220 -3.43 12.70 -3.29
CA ASN A 220 -3.30 14.15 -3.35
C ASN A 220 -1.81 14.54 -3.31
N ARG A 221 -1.28 15.09 -4.42
CA ARG A 221 0.15 15.42 -4.56
C ARG A 221 0.62 16.60 -3.69
N GLU A 222 -0.30 17.40 -3.14
CA GLU A 222 0.03 18.50 -2.23
C GLU A 222 0.09 17.96 -0.80
N SER A 223 -0.92 17.22 -0.35
CA SER A 223 -0.93 16.54 0.96
C SER A 223 0.18 15.50 1.12
N LEU A 224 0.68 14.90 0.03
CA LEU A 224 1.87 14.04 0.08
C LEU A 224 3.17 14.83 0.34
N LYS A 225 3.27 16.12 -0.04
CA LYS A 225 4.54 16.88 0.11
C LYS A 225 4.85 17.25 1.56
N SER A 226 3.86 17.22 2.46
CA SER A 226 4.04 17.42 3.90
C SER A 226 4.37 16.14 4.68
N LEU A 227 4.62 15.01 4.00
CA LEU A 227 4.92 13.72 4.61
C LEU A 227 6.38 13.32 4.37
N SER A 228 6.91 12.43 5.21
CA SER A 228 8.26 11.87 5.04
C SER A 228 8.41 11.12 3.71
N ARG A 229 9.65 10.96 3.23
CA ARG A 229 9.91 10.25 1.96
C ARG A 229 9.32 8.84 1.95
N ASP A 230 9.48 8.12 3.06
CA ASP A 230 9.00 6.75 3.18
C ASP A 230 7.48 6.66 3.29
N GLU A 231 6.82 7.63 3.93
CA GLU A 231 5.37 7.68 3.92
C GLU A 231 4.82 8.06 2.54
N ARG A 232 5.46 9.01 1.82
CA ARG A 232 5.15 9.31 0.41
C ARG A 232 5.22 8.06 -0.45
N ILE A 233 6.30 7.29 -0.36
CA ILE A 233 6.49 6.03 -1.12
C ILE A 233 5.48 4.96 -0.67
N THR A 234 5.12 4.91 0.61
CA THR A 234 4.16 3.93 1.16
C THR A 234 2.74 4.20 0.67
N ARG A 235 2.21 5.40 0.88
CA ARG A 235 0.87 5.80 0.41
C ARG A 235 0.76 5.71 -1.13
N SER A 236 1.83 6.02 -1.86
CA SER A 236 1.84 5.92 -3.32
C SER A 236 1.79 4.47 -3.81
N ILE A 237 2.54 3.56 -3.18
CA ILE A 237 2.41 2.12 -3.47
C ILE A 237 1.01 1.59 -3.12
N GLU A 238 0.41 2.05 -2.03
CA GLU A 238 -0.96 1.65 -1.66
C GLU A 238 -2.02 2.12 -2.67
N GLY A 239 -1.89 3.34 -3.20
CA GLY A 239 -2.74 3.79 -4.31
C GLY A 239 -2.58 2.93 -5.57
N GLY A 240 -1.33 2.55 -5.90
CA GLY A 240 -1.06 1.66 -7.04
C GLY A 240 -1.60 0.24 -6.87
N ILE A 241 -1.54 -0.30 -5.64
CA ILE A 241 -2.19 -1.56 -5.27
C ILE A 241 -3.70 -1.44 -5.44
N ASP A 242 -4.34 -0.44 -4.84
CA ASP A 242 -5.79 -0.24 -4.89
C ASP A 242 -6.28 -0.09 -6.34
N PHE A 243 -5.55 0.63 -7.18
CA PHE A 243 -5.85 0.76 -8.61
C PHE A 243 -5.83 -0.60 -9.35
N ILE A 244 -4.74 -1.38 -9.22
CA ILE A 244 -4.64 -2.67 -9.91
C ILE A 244 -5.71 -3.64 -9.40
N LEU A 245 -5.95 -3.70 -8.09
CA LEU A 245 -6.95 -4.60 -7.52
C LEU A 245 -8.37 -4.24 -7.97
N ASP A 246 -8.72 -2.96 -8.02
CA ASP A 246 -10.02 -2.49 -8.53
C ASP A 246 -10.21 -2.82 -10.01
N LYS A 247 -9.18 -2.56 -10.85
CA LYS A 247 -9.26 -2.83 -12.29
C LYS A 247 -9.16 -4.31 -12.65
N ALA A 248 -8.53 -5.13 -11.83
CA ALA A 248 -8.57 -6.59 -11.96
C ALA A 248 -9.89 -7.23 -11.47
N LEU A 249 -10.74 -6.49 -10.74
CA LEU A 249 -12.11 -6.91 -10.41
C LEU A 249 -13.11 -6.46 -11.49
N GLU A 250 -12.89 -5.32 -12.16
CA GLU A 250 -13.65 -4.89 -13.33
C GLU A 250 -13.33 -5.73 -14.58
N ASP A 251 -12.05 -5.97 -14.83
CA ASP A 251 -11.52 -6.78 -15.94
C ASP A 251 -10.51 -7.82 -15.41
N PRO A 252 -10.97 -9.03 -15.05
CA PRO A 252 -10.09 -10.10 -14.58
C PRO A 252 -9.19 -10.72 -15.65
N ALA A 253 -9.41 -10.42 -16.95
CA ALA A 253 -8.49 -10.81 -18.00
C ALA A 253 -7.32 -9.82 -18.05
N GLY A 254 -7.61 -8.54 -18.22
CA GLY A 254 -6.64 -7.46 -18.14
C GLY A 254 -5.78 -7.29 -19.40
N VAL A 255 -5.49 -6.02 -19.69
CA VAL A 255 -4.42 -5.55 -20.59
C VAL A 255 -4.54 -5.98 -22.07
N SER A 256 -4.68 -4.98 -22.94
CA SER A 256 -4.51 -5.09 -24.40
C SER A 256 -5.44 -6.12 -25.10
N PRO A 257 -6.75 -5.83 -25.27
CA PRO A 257 -7.66 -6.64 -26.09
C PRO A 257 -7.20 -6.85 -27.54
N SER A 258 -6.31 -5.99 -28.05
CA SER A 258 -5.65 -6.10 -29.36
C SER A 258 -4.51 -7.13 -29.42
N ARG A 259 -4.14 -7.75 -28.30
CA ARG A 259 -3.16 -8.86 -28.22
C ARG A 259 -3.58 -9.92 -27.19
N PRO A 260 -4.62 -10.73 -27.47
CA PRO A 260 -5.07 -11.78 -26.55
C PRO A 260 -3.98 -12.78 -26.17
N GLU A 261 -2.97 -12.96 -27.04
CA GLU A 261 -1.82 -13.85 -26.82
C GLU A 261 -0.88 -13.39 -25.71
N ALA A 262 -0.92 -12.11 -25.32
CA ALA A 262 -0.05 -11.53 -24.29
C ALA A 262 -0.73 -11.41 -22.91
N ILE A 263 -2.04 -11.67 -22.81
CA ILE A 263 -2.83 -11.51 -21.58
C ILE A 263 -2.22 -12.32 -20.40
N PRO A 264 -1.80 -13.59 -20.54
CA PRO A 264 -1.20 -14.33 -19.43
C PRO A 264 0.13 -13.71 -18.94
N GLY A 265 0.95 -13.14 -19.83
CA GLY A 265 2.17 -12.44 -19.45
C GLY A 265 1.91 -11.14 -18.69
N ALA A 266 0.87 -10.39 -19.08
CA ALA A 266 0.42 -9.21 -18.36
C ALA A 266 -0.11 -9.56 -16.96
N ARG A 267 -0.96 -10.59 -16.84
CA ARG A 267 -1.46 -11.10 -15.55
C ARG A 267 -0.34 -11.62 -14.64
N ALA A 268 0.68 -12.26 -15.21
CA ALA A 268 1.87 -12.67 -14.47
C ALA A 268 2.64 -11.46 -13.91
N LEU A 269 2.86 -10.42 -14.73
CA LEU A 269 3.55 -9.20 -14.30
C LEU A 269 2.76 -8.41 -13.25
N GLU A 270 1.44 -8.34 -13.35
CA GLU A 270 0.58 -7.75 -12.31
C GLU A 270 0.59 -8.58 -11.01
N ALA A 271 0.55 -9.91 -11.09
CA ALA A 271 0.67 -10.77 -9.92
C ALA A 271 2.02 -10.59 -9.22
N TYR A 272 3.12 -10.55 -9.98
CA TYR A 272 4.45 -10.23 -9.46
C TYR A 272 4.48 -8.87 -8.77
N ALA A 273 4.02 -7.81 -9.44
CA ALA A 273 3.98 -6.46 -8.87
C ALA A 273 3.15 -6.38 -7.58
N LEU A 274 1.97 -7.01 -7.52
CA LEU A 274 1.13 -7.05 -6.31
C LEU A 274 1.83 -7.77 -5.14
N ILE A 275 2.39 -8.97 -5.38
CA ILE A 275 3.08 -9.76 -4.34
C ILE A 275 4.31 -9.00 -3.80
N VAL A 276 5.10 -8.37 -4.69
CA VAL A 276 6.28 -7.56 -4.32
C VAL A 276 5.90 -6.25 -3.61
N ALA A 277 4.84 -5.58 -4.06
CA ALA A 277 4.30 -4.41 -3.36
C ALA A 277 3.88 -4.75 -1.93
N GLY A 278 3.40 -5.97 -1.72
CA GLY A 278 3.21 -6.59 -0.41
C GLY A 278 1.85 -7.25 -0.22
N VAL A 279 1.06 -7.45 -1.28
CA VAL A 279 -0.28 -8.06 -1.24
C VAL A 279 -0.19 -9.57 -1.00
N ASP A 280 -1.17 -10.14 -0.29
CA ASP A 280 -1.22 -11.58 -0.01
C ASP A 280 -1.29 -12.41 -1.30
N VAL A 281 -0.43 -13.42 -1.43
CA VAL A 281 -0.49 -14.40 -2.53
C VAL A 281 -1.86 -15.09 -2.63
N ASN A 282 -2.57 -15.22 -1.51
CA ASN A 282 -3.91 -15.81 -1.45
C ASN A 282 -5.03 -14.84 -1.84
N HIS A 283 -4.74 -13.55 -2.08
CA HIS A 283 -5.73 -12.54 -2.46
C HIS A 283 -6.44 -12.97 -3.76
N PRO A 284 -7.79 -12.84 -3.87
CA PRO A 284 -8.54 -13.42 -4.99
C PRO A 284 -8.04 -13.02 -6.39
N VAL A 285 -7.63 -11.76 -6.56
CA VAL A 285 -7.02 -11.26 -7.81
C VAL A 285 -5.71 -12.00 -8.12
N VAL A 286 -4.77 -12.01 -7.17
CA VAL A 286 -3.44 -12.60 -7.33
C VAL A 286 -3.54 -14.09 -7.62
N ARG A 287 -4.38 -14.81 -6.86
CA ARG A 287 -4.64 -16.23 -7.05
C ARG A 287 -5.22 -16.52 -8.43
N SER A 288 -6.26 -15.79 -8.84
CA SER A 288 -6.86 -15.96 -10.18
C SER A 288 -5.84 -15.69 -11.29
N HIS A 289 -4.93 -14.73 -11.10
CA HIS A 289 -3.86 -14.45 -12.06
C HIS A 289 -2.86 -15.62 -12.14
N LEU A 290 -2.39 -16.14 -11.00
CA LEU A 290 -1.48 -17.29 -10.96
C LEU A 290 -2.12 -18.58 -11.53
N GLU A 291 -3.38 -18.85 -11.23
CA GLU A 291 -4.17 -19.98 -11.75
C GLU A 291 -4.34 -19.90 -13.29
N ALA A 292 -4.64 -18.71 -13.82
CA ALA A 292 -4.74 -18.48 -15.25
C ALA A 292 -3.38 -18.63 -15.97
N CYS A 293 -2.30 -18.15 -15.35
CA CYS A 293 -0.94 -18.32 -15.85
C CYS A 293 -0.55 -19.80 -15.91
N ALA A 294 -0.78 -20.57 -14.84
CA ALA A 294 -0.51 -22.00 -14.78
C ALA A 294 -1.33 -22.81 -15.80
N SER A 295 -2.55 -22.36 -16.13
CA SER A 295 -3.41 -23.01 -17.13
C SER A 295 -2.96 -22.74 -18.58
N ALA A 296 -2.47 -21.53 -18.86
CA ALA A 296 -2.19 -21.08 -20.23
C ALA A 296 -0.72 -21.21 -20.65
N LEU A 297 0.22 -20.80 -19.79
CA LEU A 297 1.63 -20.60 -20.17
C LEU A 297 2.39 -21.89 -20.51
N PRO A 298 2.17 -23.04 -19.84
CA PRO A 298 2.82 -24.30 -20.23
C PRO A 298 2.51 -24.76 -21.66
N ASN A 299 1.33 -24.37 -22.17
CA ASN A 299 0.86 -24.66 -23.52
C ASN A 299 1.31 -23.59 -24.53
N GLN A 300 1.26 -22.31 -24.15
CA GLN A 300 1.65 -21.19 -25.03
C GLN A 300 3.17 -21.06 -25.22
N ARG A 301 3.96 -21.41 -24.19
CA ARG A 301 5.44 -21.37 -24.16
C ARG A 301 6.05 -20.05 -24.64
N ARG A 302 5.36 -18.94 -24.42
CA ARG A 302 5.83 -17.61 -24.82
C ARG A 302 6.87 -17.11 -23.81
N ILE A 303 8.14 -17.04 -24.21
CA ILE A 303 9.29 -16.91 -23.28
C ILE A 303 9.16 -15.70 -22.36
N TYR A 304 8.86 -14.51 -22.92
CA TYR A 304 8.66 -13.29 -22.12
C TYR A 304 7.58 -13.45 -21.03
N ASP A 305 6.48 -14.12 -21.38
CA ASP A 305 5.31 -14.28 -20.51
C ASP A 305 5.58 -15.33 -19.42
N VAL A 306 6.30 -16.41 -19.77
CA VAL A 306 6.82 -17.43 -18.84
C VAL A 306 7.88 -16.86 -17.90
N SER A 307 8.71 -15.91 -18.35
CA SER A 307 9.65 -15.18 -17.50
C SER A 307 8.93 -14.33 -16.45
N CYS A 308 7.94 -13.53 -16.85
CA CYS A 308 7.09 -12.79 -15.91
C CYS A 308 6.41 -13.70 -14.89
N TRP A 309 5.96 -14.89 -15.32
CA TRP A 309 5.37 -15.89 -14.42
C TRP A 309 6.40 -16.49 -13.46
N SER A 310 7.64 -16.71 -13.92
CA SER A 310 8.74 -17.15 -13.06
C SER A 310 9.01 -16.16 -11.91
N PHE A 311 8.93 -14.85 -12.18
CA PHE A 311 9.07 -13.82 -11.13
C PHE A 311 7.88 -13.84 -10.15
N ALA A 312 6.65 -13.98 -10.66
CA ALA A 312 5.45 -14.05 -9.82
C ALA A 312 5.45 -15.28 -8.90
N LEU A 313 5.90 -16.42 -9.42
CA LEU A 313 6.10 -17.66 -8.65
C LEU A 313 7.22 -17.51 -7.62
N ASP A 314 8.34 -16.89 -7.99
CA ASP A 314 9.45 -16.65 -7.07
C ASP A 314 9.05 -15.74 -5.90
N ALA A 315 8.30 -14.68 -6.20
CA ALA A 315 7.73 -13.79 -5.18
C ALA A 315 6.71 -14.52 -4.29
N ALA A 316 5.87 -15.38 -4.86
CA ALA A 316 4.92 -16.21 -4.09
C ALA A 316 5.64 -17.19 -3.14
N ILE A 317 6.72 -17.82 -3.60
CA ILE A 317 7.55 -18.71 -2.78
C ILE A 317 8.27 -17.91 -1.68
N SER A 318 8.93 -16.79 -2.03
CA SER A 318 9.61 -15.94 -1.04
C SER A 318 8.63 -15.36 -0.02
N GLN A 319 7.41 -14.98 -0.40
CA GLN A 319 6.40 -14.53 0.55
C GLN A 319 6.03 -15.65 1.53
N ALA A 320 5.81 -16.88 1.06
CA ALA A 320 5.49 -18.01 1.92
C ALA A 320 6.65 -18.38 2.88
N GLU A 321 7.90 -18.30 2.43
CA GLU A 321 9.09 -18.53 3.26
C GLU A 321 9.26 -17.43 4.32
N GLN A 322 9.12 -16.16 3.94
CA GLN A 322 9.20 -15.01 4.86
C GLN A 322 8.10 -15.05 5.91
N ASP A 323 6.87 -15.36 5.50
CA ASP A 323 5.72 -15.45 6.42
C ASP A 323 5.86 -16.61 7.40
N ALA A 324 6.50 -17.71 6.99
CA ALA A 324 6.84 -18.80 7.88
C ALA A 324 7.95 -18.41 8.86
N LEU A 325 9.04 -17.79 8.38
CA LEU A 325 10.17 -17.34 9.22
C LEU A 325 9.80 -16.24 10.23
N LEU A 326 8.83 -15.38 9.90
CA LEU A 326 8.28 -14.41 10.85
C LEU A 326 7.51 -15.10 12.00
N ILE A 327 6.87 -16.25 11.73
CA ILE A 327 6.13 -17.03 12.71
C ILE A 327 7.06 -17.99 13.49
N ASP A 328 8.08 -18.52 12.83
CA ASP A 328 8.99 -19.53 13.36
C ASP A 328 10.39 -19.32 12.74
N PRO A 329 11.28 -18.54 13.38
CA PRO A 329 12.57 -18.15 12.82
C PRO A 329 13.58 -19.30 12.76
N ASP A 330 13.35 -20.37 13.55
CA ASP A 330 14.22 -21.53 13.68
C ASP A 330 14.01 -22.56 12.56
N LEU A 331 13.05 -22.33 11.65
CA LEU A 331 12.76 -23.20 10.52
C LEU A 331 14.01 -23.47 9.65
N ASP A 332 14.29 -24.75 9.44
CA ASP A 332 15.38 -25.25 8.60
C ASP A 332 15.06 -25.14 7.10
N ASP A 333 16.08 -25.27 6.25
CA ASP A 333 15.92 -25.09 4.81
C ASP A 333 15.12 -26.23 4.15
N LEU A 334 15.11 -27.43 4.72
CA LEU A 334 14.28 -28.57 4.26
C LEU A 334 12.81 -28.37 4.63
N GLN A 335 12.51 -27.67 5.73
CA GLN A 335 11.16 -27.24 6.09
C GLN A 335 10.69 -26.12 5.17
N LEU A 336 11.52 -25.11 4.88
CA LEU A 336 11.20 -24.04 3.93
C LEU A 336 10.95 -24.58 2.51
N LEU A 337 11.75 -25.55 2.04
CA LEU A 337 11.55 -26.23 0.76
C LEU A 337 10.20 -26.97 0.66
N ARG A 338 9.58 -27.36 1.78
CA ARG A 338 8.25 -28.00 1.80
C ARG A 338 7.09 -27.01 1.65
N LEU A 339 7.33 -25.71 1.76
CA LEU A 339 6.35 -24.63 1.55
C LEU A 339 6.13 -24.36 0.06
N ALA A 340 4.99 -23.74 -0.28
CA ALA A 340 4.66 -23.24 -1.61
C ALA A 340 4.83 -24.27 -2.76
N ARG A 341 4.58 -25.56 -2.49
CA ARG A 341 4.89 -26.69 -3.41
C ARG A 341 4.35 -26.50 -4.81
N ASP A 342 3.10 -26.07 -4.96
CA ASP A 342 2.50 -25.87 -6.28
C ASP A 342 3.15 -24.73 -7.05
N HIS A 343 3.64 -23.69 -6.37
CA HIS A 343 4.43 -22.64 -6.99
C HIS A 343 5.84 -23.14 -7.36
N ARG A 344 6.48 -23.98 -6.54
CA ARG A 344 7.78 -24.63 -6.89
C ARG A 344 7.65 -25.57 -8.08
N ASN A 345 6.59 -26.38 -8.15
CA ASN A 345 6.29 -27.26 -9.28
C ASN A 345 6.09 -26.45 -10.58
N ASN A 346 5.26 -25.40 -10.51
CA ASN A 346 5.07 -24.47 -11.62
C ASN A 346 6.37 -23.76 -12.03
N LEU A 347 7.25 -23.40 -11.07
CA LEU A 347 8.54 -22.78 -11.36
C LEU A 347 9.49 -23.75 -12.07
N LYS A 348 9.46 -25.05 -11.72
CA LYS A 348 10.19 -26.08 -12.46
C LYS A 348 9.67 -26.18 -13.90
N THR A 349 8.35 -26.28 -14.10
CA THR A 349 7.75 -26.25 -15.46
C THR A 349 8.11 -24.98 -16.24
N ALA A 350 8.15 -23.82 -15.60
CA ALA A 350 8.61 -22.58 -16.23
C ALA A 350 10.09 -22.67 -16.63
N SER A 351 10.97 -23.19 -15.76
CA SER A 351 12.39 -23.38 -16.08
C SER A 351 12.62 -24.33 -17.26
N ASP A 352 11.87 -25.44 -17.32
CA ASP A 352 11.98 -26.41 -18.41
C ASP A 352 11.62 -25.76 -19.77
N ILE A 353 10.68 -24.82 -19.79
CA ILE A 353 10.27 -24.07 -20.99
C ILE A 353 11.28 -22.97 -21.36
N ILE A 354 11.78 -22.21 -20.39
CA ILE A 354 12.77 -21.14 -20.65
C ILE A 354 14.09 -21.74 -21.14
N LEU A 355 14.62 -22.76 -20.44
CA LEU A 355 15.91 -23.36 -20.75
C LEU A 355 15.89 -24.07 -22.12
N SER A 356 14.85 -24.86 -22.41
CA SER A 356 14.69 -25.47 -23.74
C SER A 356 14.29 -24.50 -24.86
N GLY A 357 14.00 -23.24 -24.52
CA GLY A 357 13.64 -22.16 -25.45
C GLY A 357 14.80 -21.24 -25.83
N GLN A 358 16.01 -21.50 -25.34
CA GLN A 358 17.23 -20.82 -25.80
C GLN A 358 17.62 -21.39 -27.15
N ASN A 359 17.97 -20.52 -28.11
CA ASN A 359 18.34 -20.96 -29.46
C ASN A 359 19.84 -20.82 -29.74
N SER A 360 20.26 -21.19 -30.95
CA SER A 360 21.66 -21.22 -31.37
C SER A 360 22.39 -19.86 -31.38
N THR A 361 21.67 -18.74 -31.18
CA THR A 361 22.30 -17.43 -30.94
C THR A 361 22.76 -17.25 -29.49
N GLY A 362 22.33 -18.12 -28.58
CA GLY A 362 22.48 -17.99 -27.13
C GLY A 362 21.44 -17.07 -26.46
N GLY A 363 20.61 -16.37 -27.24
CA GLY A 363 19.50 -15.54 -26.75
C GLY A 363 18.13 -16.22 -26.88
N TRP A 364 17.07 -15.43 -26.64
CA TRP A 364 15.67 -15.86 -26.69
C TRP A 364 14.79 -14.91 -27.52
N ARG A 365 13.64 -15.42 -27.98
CA ARG A 365 12.55 -14.65 -28.63
C ARG A 365 11.20 -14.98 -27.99
N TYR A 366 10.14 -14.28 -28.40
CA TYR A 366 8.78 -14.50 -27.88
C TYR A 366 8.25 -15.91 -28.08
N LEU A 367 8.58 -16.59 -29.18
CA LEU A 367 8.16 -17.97 -29.44
C LEU A 367 9.30 -18.94 -29.10
N HIS A 368 8.95 -20.03 -28.41
CA HIS A 368 9.88 -21.09 -27.99
C HIS A 368 10.74 -21.67 -29.13
N SER A 369 10.19 -21.75 -30.34
CA SER A 369 10.85 -22.32 -31.52
C SER A 369 11.51 -21.29 -32.46
N SER A 370 11.77 -20.08 -32.00
CA SER A 370 12.46 -19.04 -32.80
C SER A 370 13.95 -19.33 -32.98
N SER A 371 14.47 -19.14 -34.18
CA SER A 371 15.90 -19.21 -34.50
C SER A 371 16.65 -17.87 -34.35
N ASP A 372 15.91 -16.76 -34.21
CA ASP A 372 16.44 -15.42 -33.92
C ASP A 372 16.28 -15.06 -32.44
N ALA A 373 16.93 -14.00 -31.97
CA ALA A 373 16.82 -13.57 -30.57
C ALA A 373 16.81 -12.05 -30.39
N ASP A 374 16.26 -11.61 -29.27
CA ASP A 374 15.96 -10.20 -28.97
C ASP A 374 16.35 -9.86 -27.55
N THR A 375 17.14 -8.80 -27.40
CA THR A 375 17.61 -8.25 -26.13
C THR A 375 16.45 -7.91 -25.17
N SER A 376 15.26 -7.55 -25.70
CA SER A 376 14.04 -7.29 -24.89
C SER A 376 13.48 -8.52 -24.19
N VAL A 377 13.57 -9.68 -24.85
CA VAL A 377 13.08 -10.97 -24.30
C VAL A 377 14.21 -11.65 -23.53
N THR A 378 15.43 -11.57 -24.04
CA THR A 378 16.62 -12.15 -23.42
C THR A 378 16.83 -11.62 -22.01
N GLN A 379 16.68 -10.32 -21.71
CA GLN A 379 16.80 -9.85 -20.32
C GLN A 379 15.77 -10.49 -19.37
N PHE A 380 14.55 -10.78 -19.84
CA PHE A 380 13.51 -11.42 -19.03
C PHE A 380 13.82 -12.91 -18.83
N ALA A 381 14.34 -13.58 -19.86
CA ALA A 381 14.86 -14.94 -19.74
C ALA A 381 16.09 -15.03 -18.80
N SER A 382 17.05 -14.11 -18.91
CA SER A 382 18.23 -14.02 -18.03
C SER A 382 17.85 -13.91 -16.57
N LEU A 383 16.93 -13.00 -16.23
CA LEU A 383 16.43 -12.83 -14.86
C LEU A 383 15.71 -14.10 -14.36
N ALA A 384 14.99 -14.80 -15.24
CA ALA A 384 14.33 -16.07 -14.90
C ALA A 384 15.36 -17.18 -14.64
N VAL A 385 16.42 -17.27 -15.45
CA VAL A 385 17.57 -18.15 -15.21
C VAL A 385 18.28 -17.82 -13.88
N GLY A 386 18.40 -16.53 -13.53
CA GLY A 386 18.84 -16.08 -12.21
C GLY A 386 17.93 -16.54 -11.06
N VAL A 387 16.60 -16.46 -11.24
CA VAL A 387 15.61 -17.02 -10.29
C VAL A 387 15.80 -18.53 -10.15
N PHE A 388 15.94 -19.27 -11.25
CA PHE A 388 16.09 -20.72 -11.24
C PHE A 388 17.35 -21.14 -10.46
N ALA A 389 18.50 -20.52 -10.77
CA ALA A 389 19.75 -20.74 -10.04
C ALA A 389 19.64 -20.41 -8.54
N ARG A 390 19.02 -19.26 -8.20
CA ARG A 390 18.74 -18.85 -6.80
C ARG A 390 17.84 -19.85 -6.06
N ARG A 391 17.05 -20.65 -6.78
CA ARG A 391 16.15 -21.68 -6.25
C ARG A 391 16.71 -23.11 -6.33
N GLY A 392 17.99 -23.27 -6.68
CA GLY A 392 18.63 -24.59 -6.77
C GLY A 392 18.13 -25.44 -7.94
N ILE A 393 17.53 -24.81 -8.96
CA ILE A 393 17.29 -25.46 -10.25
C ILE A 393 18.59 -25.38 -11.05
N GLU A 394 19.09 -26.54 -11.46
CA GLU A 394 20.31 -26.70 -12.24
C GLU A 394 20.19 -26.01 -13.62
N ILE A 395 21.27 -25.33 -14.03
CA ILE A 395 21.39 -24.57 -15.29
C ILE A 395 22.68 -25.02 -15.96
N SER A 396 22.63 -25.49 -17.21
CA SER A 396 23.79 -26.04 -17.89
C SER A 396 24.82 -24.98 -18.30
N ASP A 397 26.06 -25.43 -18.52
CA ASP A 397 27.17 -24.53 -18.83
C ASP A 397 26.98 -23.79 -20.16
N GLU A 398 26.42 -24.49 -21.16
CA GLU A 398 26.09 -23.94 -22.47
C GLU A 398 25.03 -22.82 -22.36
N CYS A 399 24.14 -22.91 -21.37
CA CYS A 399 23.08 -21.92 -21.19
C CYS A 399 23.64 -20.57 -20.73
N TRP A 400 24.52 -20.59 -19.71
CA TRP A 400 25.23 -19.38 -19.26
C TRP A 400 26.15 -18.82 -20.34
N GLN A 401 26.96 -19.68 -20.98
CA GLN A 401 27.90 -19.25 -22.02
C GLN A 401 27.17 -18.66 -23.23
N GLY A 402 26.09 -19.31 -23.70
CA GLY A 402 25.23 -18.81 -24.77
C GLY A 402 24.63 -17.45 -24.43
N MET A 403 24.06 -17.29 -23.24
CA MET A 403 23.47 -16.02 -22.79
C MET A 403 24.50 -14.89 -22.73
N VAL A 404 25.71 -15.17 -22.21
CA VAL A 404 26.82 -14.19 -22.18
C VAL A 404 27.24 -13.83 -23.61
N ASN A 405 27.52 -14.83 -24.45
CA ASN A 405 27.97 -14.63 -25.83
C ASN A 405 26.95 -13.85 -26.66
N TYR A 406 25.64 -14.11 -26.47
CA TYR A 406 24.59 -13.29 -27.06
C TYR A 406 24.69 -11.83 -26.61
N CYS A 407 24.75 -11.57 -25.29
CA CYS A 407 24.80 -10.21 -24.75
C CYS A 407 26.05 -9.45 -25.23
N LEU A 408 27.23 -10.09 -25.22
CA LEU A 408 28.47 -9.53 -25.76
C LEU A 408 28.33 -9.20 -27.26
N SER A 409 27.69 -10.06 -28.05
CA SER A 409 27.40 -9.81 -29.48
C SER A 409 26.44 -8.63 -29.73
N ARG A 410 25.71 -8.18 -28.69
CA ARG A 410 24.75 -7.06 -28.72
C ARG A 410 25.31 -5.79 -28.07
N GLN A 411 26.59 -5.75 -27.70
CA GLN A 411 27.28 -4.52 -27.30
C GLN A 411 27.89 -3.84 -28.53
N MET A 412 27.94 -2.50 -28.54
CA MET A 412 28.62 -1.74 -29.59
C MET A 412 30.10 -2.18 -29.70
N PRO A 413 30.64 -2.38 -30.92
CA PRO A 413 32.03 -2.80 -31.11
C PRO A 413 33.04 -1.69 -30.80
N THR A 414 32.61 -0.43 -30.88
CA THR A 414 33.44 0.76 -30.60
C THR A 414 32.63 1.81 -29.83
N GLY A 415 33.34 2.75 -29.20
CA GLY A 415 32.77 3.89 -28.48
C GLY A 415 33.86 4.92 -28.20
N GLY A 416 33.49 6.10 -27.70
CA GLY A 416 34.47 7.07 -27.19
C GLY A 416 34.99 6.65 -25.81
N GLU A 417 36.25 6.98 -25.49
CA GLU A 417 36.78 6.84 -24.13
C GLU A 417 36.07 7.83 -23.19
N VAL A 418 35.69 7.37 -22.00
CA VAL A 418 35.04 8.13 -20.92
C VAL A 418 35.62 7.75 -19.56
N LYS A 419 35.43 8.62 -18.57
CA LYS A 419 35.89 8.43 -17.18
C LYS A 419 34.68 8.47 -16.22
N PRO A 420 33.91 7.37 -16.17
CA PRO A 420 32.60 7.35 -15.50
C PRO A 420 32.72 7.41 -13.98
N LYS A 421 31.91 8.25 -13.35
CA LYS A 421 31.87 8.46 -11.90
C LYS A 421 30.79 7.56 -11.27
N ILE A 422 31.05 6.26 -11.18
CA ILE A 422 30.09 5.33 -10.56
C ILE A 422 30.42 5.14 -9.08
N VAL A 423 29.47 5.46 -8.21
CA VAL A 423 29.53 5.15 -6.78
C VAL A 423 28.77 3.87 -6.53
N LEU A 424 29.39 2.91 -5.84
CA LEU A 424 28.75 1.67 -5.41
C LEU A 424 28.15 1.83 -4.01
N GLU A 425 27.07 1.09 -3.73
CA GLU A 425 26.50 0.98 -2.38
C GLU A 425 27.57 0.38 -1.43
N PRO A 426 27.57 0.72 -0.12
CA PRO A 426 28.50 0.12 0.85
C PRO A 426 28.51 -1.41 0.82
N GLU A 427 29.63 -2.04 1.18
CA GLU A 427 29.66 -3.49 1.33
C GLU A 427 28.79 -3.92 2.50
N ARG A 428 27.94 -4.94 2.29
CA ARG A 428 26.99 -5.41 3.29
C ARG A 428 27.71 -6.27 4.31
N GLU A 429 27.70 -5.87 5.58
CA GLU A 429 28.15 -6.75 6.66
C GLU A 429 27.29 -8.03 6.71
N ILE A 430 27.89 -9.16 6.33
CA ILE A 430 27.28 -10.46 6.53
C ILE A 430 27.32 -10.76 8.04
N ARG A 431 26.19 -10.54 8.73
CA ARG A 431 26.02 -10.90 10.15
C ARG A 431 26.28 -12.39 10.34
N LYS A 432 27.50 -12.75 10.77
CA LYS A 432 27.88 -14.12 11.11
C LYS A 432 26.94 -14.65 12.18
N ARG A 433 26.35 -15.84 11.96
CA ARG A 433 25.69 -16.58 13.04
C ARG A 433 26.68 -16.77 14.18
N ARG A 434 26.28 -16.42 15.41
CA ARG A 434 26.94 -16.99 16.60
C ARG A 434 26.52 -18.46 16.64
N GLY A 435 27.42 -19.36 16.24
CA GLY A 435 27.24 -20.78 16.47
C GLY A 435 27.24 -21.09 17.97
N ASP A 436 26.50 -22.11 18.37
CA ASP A 436 26.59 -22.68 19.71
C ASP A 436 28.01 -23.28 19.90
N PRO A 437 28.75 -22.93 20.97
CA PRO A 437 30.11 -23.44 21.20
C PRO A 437 30.21 -24.96 21.46
N HIS A 438 29.12 -25.72 21.38
CA HIS A 438 29.14 -27.18 21.43
C HIS A 438 29.01 -27.91 20.08
N ASP A 439 28.62 -27.25 18.98
CA ASP A 439 28.46 -27.94 17.70
C ASP A 439 29.77 -27.93 16.88
N GLY A 440 30.59 -28.96 17.10
CA GLY A 440 31.84 -29.15 16.38
C GLY A 440 31.61 -29.54 14.92
N THR A 441 32.26 -28.82 14.00
CA THR A 441 32.26 -29.04 12.54
C THR A 441 31.00 -28.64 11.75
N THR A 442 30.78 -27.33 11.61
CA THR A 442 30.73 -26.70 10.26
C THR A 442 30.85 -25.18 10.34
N VAL A 443 32.08 -24.67 10.17
CA VAL A 443 32.26 -23.24 9.84
C VAL A 443 31.91 -23.08 8.37
N ALA A 444 30.73 -22.53 8.07
CA ALA A 444 30.40 -22.12 6.72
C ALA A 444 31.40 -21.03 6.28
N GLU A 445 32.21 -21.31 5.27
CA GLU A 445 33.18 -20.34 4.75
C GLU A 445 32.46 -19.07 4.25
N PRO A 446 33.04 -17.88 4.45
CA PRO A 446 32.51 -16.67 3.83
C PRO A 446 32.54 -16.83 2.32
N VAL A 447 31.38 -16.84 1.67
CA VAL A 447 31.31 -16.90 0.21
C VAL A 447 31.89 -15.60 -0.34
N ASP A 448 33.13 -15.66 -0.85
CA ASP A 448 33.78 -14.53 -1.50
C ASP A 448 33.02 -14.18 -2.80
N LEU A 449 32.14 -13.19 -2.66
CA LEU A 449 31.33 -12.60 -3.72
C LEU A 449 31.99 -11.33 -4.25
N ALA A 450 33.27 -11.43 -4.65
CA ALA A 450 33.99 -10.40 -5.42
C ALA A 450 33.05 -9.69 -6.42
N ARG A 451 32.86 -8.38 -6.20
CA ARG A 451 31.79 -7.60 -6.83
C ARG A 451 31.88 -7.59 -8.37
N PRO A 452 30.73 -7.53 -9.09
CA PRO A 452 30.70 -7.50 -10.56
C PRO A 452 31.29 -6.22 -11.15
N LEU A 453 31.33 -5.14 -10.35
CA LEU A 453 31.96 -3.86 -10.64
C LEU A 453 32.85 -3.50 -9.45
N THR A 454 34.00 -2.86 -9.68
CA THR A 454 34.83 -2.30 -8.60
C THR A 454 35.23 -0.86 -8.92
N ALA A 455 35.41 -0.03 -7.89
CA ALA A 455 35.77 1.38 -8.07
C ALA A 455 37.11 1.59 -8.80
N GLN A 456 38.02 0.61 -8.75
CA GLN A 456 39.31 0.68 -9.44
C GLN A 456 39.18 0.47 -10.96
N GLU A 457 38.20 -0.30 -11.42
CA GLU A 457 37.98 -0.56 -12.86
C GLU A 457 37.27 0.59 -13.58
N MET A 458 36.53 1.45 -12.86
CA MET A 458 35.75 2.54 -13.45
C MET A 458 36.59 3.77 -13.87
N GLN A 459 37.91 3.76 -13.69
CA GLN A 459 38.78 4.93 -13.95
C GLN A 459 38.80 5.35 -15.43
N THR A 460 38.74 4.38 -16.35
CA THR A 460 38.59 4.57 -17.80
C THR A 460 37.70 3.47 -18.38
N ALA A 461 36.78 3.84 -19.26
CA ALA A 461 35.83 2.93 -19.89
C ALA A 461 35.53 3.38 -21.32
N TRP A 462 35.00 2.49 -22.15
CA TRP A 462 34.47 2.85 -23.47
C TRP A 462 32.97 3.05 -23.40
N LYS A 463 32.45 4.11 -24.03
CA LYS A 463 31.00 4.38 -24.12
C LYS A 463 30.32 3.40 -25.10
N ARG A 464 30.17 2.14 -24.70
CA ARG A 464 29.64 1.03 -25.55
C ARG A 464 28.33 0.47 -24.96
N GLY A 465 27.22 1.06 -25.40
CA GLY A 465 25.88 0.59 -25.05
C GLY A 465 25.49 -0.67 -25.82
N PHE A 466 24.26 -1.14 -25.63
CA PHE A 466 23.73 -2.33 -26.27
C PHE A 466 22.54 -2.00 -27.19
N HIS A 467 22.21 -2.92 -28.10
CA HIS A 467 21.22 -2.74 -29.16
C HIS A 467 20.32 -3.97 -29.37
N TYR A 468 19.43 -3.86 -30.36
CA TYR A 468 18.56 -4.94 -30.84
C TYR A 468 19.31 -5.89 -31.79
N ALA A 469 18.59 -6.71 -32.55
CA ALA A 469 19.17 -7.64 -33.54
C ALA A 469 19.96 -6.96 -34.68
N ASP A 470 19.88 -5.63 -34.83
CA ASP A 470 20.61 -4.82 -35.80
C ASP A 470 22.10 -5.23 -35.92
N GLN A 471 22.59 -5.40 -37.14
CA GLN A 471 23.96 -5.86 -37.39
C GLN A 471 25.02 -4.74 -37.33
N ASN A 472 24.62 -3.48 -37.47
CA ASN A 472 25.48 -2.30 -37.38
C ASN A 472 24.72 -1.13 -36.71
N PRO A 473 24.61 -1.10 -35.38
CA PRO A 473 23.95 -0.01 -34.66
C PRO A 473 24.75 1.31 -34.79
N LYS A 474 24.06 2.42 -35.06
CA LYS A 474 24.69 3.76 -35.04
C LYS A 474 24.86 4.33 -33.62
N SER A 475 24.12 3.79 -32.65
CA SER A 475 24.20 4.14 -31.23
C SER A 475 23.56 3.04 -30.39
N GLY A 476 23.94 2.95 -29.11
CA GLY A 476 23.22 2.16 -28.12
C GLY A 476 21.77 2.64 -27.93
N ASN A 477 20.92 1.76 -27.42
CA ASN A 477 19.55 2.07 -27.03
C ASN A 477 19.45 2.03 -25.50
N TRP A 478 18.72 2.98 -24.89
CA TRP A 478 18.59 3.07 -23.42
C TRP A 478 18.08 1.77 -22.79
N ASN A 479 16.89 1.32 -23.21
CA ASN A 479 16.24 0.13 -22.67
C ASN A 479 17.13 -1.11 -22.87
N MET A 480 17.78 -1.25 -24.03
CA MET A 480 18.63 -2.41 -24.35
C MET A 480 19.99 -2.35 -23.66
N SER A 481 20.55 -1.17 -23.37
CA SER A 481 21.79 -1.04 -22.61
C SER A 481 21.60 -1.45 -21.16
N CYS A 482 20.51 -1.02 -20.53
CA CYS A 482 20.11 -1.53 -19.22
C CYS A 482 19.81 -3.04 -19.27
N ALA A 483 19.17 -3.53 -20.34
CA ALA A 483 18.91 -4.95 -20.55
C ALA A 483 20.19 -5.79 -20.55
N GLY A 484 21.14 -5.48 -21.44
CA GLY A 484 22.41 -6.20 -21.59
C GLY A 484 23.25 -6.19 -20.32
N VAL A 485 23.38 -5.02 -19.67
CA VAL A 485 24.05 -4.91 -18.36
C VAL A 485 23.35 -5.78 -17.32
N SER A 486 22.02 -5.76 -17.22
CA SER A 486 21.29 -6.61 -16.25
C SER A 486 21.47 -8.11 -16.51
N SER A 487 21.46 -8.57 -17.76
CA SER A 487 21.74 -9.97 -18.13
C SER A 487 23.16 -10.40 -17.74
N LEU A 488 24.16 -9.54 -17.99
CA LEU A 488 25.56 -9.81 -17.66
C LEU A 488 25.80 -9.79 -16.13
N LEU A 489 25.09 -8.94 -15.37
CA LEU A 489 25.13 -8.94 -13.90
C LEU A 489 24.60 -10.26 -13.31
N VAL A 490 23.51 -10.79 -13.86
CA VAL A 490 23.00 -12.12 -13.48
C VAL A 490 24.01 -13.21 -13.83
N ALA A 491 24.55 -13.19 -15.05
CA ALA A 491 25.54 -14.17 -15.51
C ALA A 491 26.80 -14.20 -14.62
N PHE A 492 27.35 -13.03 -14.28
CA PHE A 492 28.54 -12.92 -13.45
C PHE A 492 28.31 -13.44 -12.02
N ARG A 493 27.14 -13.15 -11.43
CA ARG A 493 26.79 -13.52 -10.05
C ARG A 493 26.46 -15.00 -9.89
N PHE A 494 25.69 -15.59 -10.83
CA PHE A 494 25.18 -16.96 -10.70
C PHE A 494 25.97 -18.02 -11.50
N GLY A 495 26.51 -17.69 -12.67
CA GLY A 495 27.35 -18.59 -13.47
C GLY A 495 28.80 -18.73 -12.98
N LYS A 496 29.08 -18.58 -11.67
CA LYS A 496 30.45 -18.42 -11.13
C LYS A 496 31.38 -19.60 -11.42
N GLN A 497 30.86 -20.83 -11.44
CA GLN A 497 31.63 -22.05 -11.67
C GLN A 497 31.75 -22.44 -13.16
N THR A 498 30.89 -21.86 -14.00
CA THR A 498 30.71 -22.19 -15.43
C THR A 498 31.56 -21.36 -16.38
N LEU A 499 31.73 -20.07 -16.08
CA LEU A 499 32.36 -19.11 -16.99
C LEU A 499 33.88 -19.17 -16.84
N SER A 500 34.60 -19.39 -17.94
CA SER A 500 36.08 -19.36 -17.94
C SER A 500 36.61 -18.00 -17.49
N THR A 501 37.86 -17.96 -17.02
CA THR A 501 38.51 -16.72 -16.55
C THR A 501 38.47 -15.60 -17.60
N GLU A 502 38.68 -15.96 -18.86
CA GLU A 502 38.71 -15.05 -20.01
C GLU A 502 37.31 -14.50 -20.31
N LEU A 503 36.30 -15.38 -20.35
CA LEU A 503 34.91 -14.99 -20.56
C LEU A 503 34.40 -14.14 -19.37
N ARG A 504 34.81 -14.48 -18.15
CA ARG A 504 34.50 -13.72 -16.93
C ARG A 504 35.13 -12.33 -16.95
N GLN A 505 36.33 -12.15 -17.53
CA GLN A 505 36.92 -10.82 -17.74
C GLN A 505 36.18 -10.04 -18.82
N GLN A 506 35.84 -10.66 -19.97
CA GLN A 506 35.04 -10.02 -21.01
C GLN A 506 33.68 -9.51 -20.48
N VAL A 507 33.06 -10.27 -19.57
CA VAL A 507 31.85 -9.83 -18.85
C VAL A 507 32.11 -8.58 -18.01
N ARG A 508 33.21 -8.50 -17.24
CA ARG A 508 33.57 -7.30 -16.45
C ARG A 508 33.82 -6.08 -17.33
N ASP A 509 34.61 -6.24 -18.39
CA ASP A 509 34.92 -5.15 -19.34
C ASP A 509 33.65 -4.65 -20.03
N SER A 510 32.75 -5.57 -20.42
CA SER A 510 31.46 -5.25 -21.02
C SER A 510 30.51 -4.56 -20.05
N LEU A 511 30.46 -4.99 -18.79
CA LEU A 511 29.68 -4.37 -17.72
C LEU A 511 30.14 -2.93 -17.45
N ARG A 512 31.45 -2.71 -17.28
CA ARG A 512 32.04 -1.37 -17.11
C ARG A 512 31.63 -0.43 -18.25
N ASP A 513 31.87 -0.86 -19.49
CA ASP A 513 31.60 -0.06 -20.69
C ASP A 513 30.10 0.20 -20.91
N GLY A 514 29.24 -0.75 -20.52
CA GLY A 514 27.78 -0.61 -20.54
C GLY A 514 27.25 0.36 -19.49
N VAL A 515 27.74 0.29 -18.26
CA VAL A 515 27.40 1.23 -17.17
C VAL A 515 27.91 2.64 -17.49
N ALA A 516 29.11 2.76 -18.06
CA ALA A 516 29.65 4.04 -18.55
C ALA A 516 28.78 4.64 -19.68
N TRP A 517 28.18 3.81 -20.54
CA TRP A 517 27.21 4.28 -21.52
C TRP A 517 25.90 4.78 -20.87
N ILE A 518 25.41 4.09 -19.82
CA ILE A 518 24.18 4.46 -19.09
C ILE A 518 24.34 5.81 -18.39
N GLU A 519 25.46 6.05 -17.69
CA GLU A 519 25.80 7.37 -17.14
C GLU A 519 25.83 8.42 -18.26
N ALA A 520 26.65 8.19 -19.29
CA ALA A 520 26.90 9.19 -20.33
C ALA A 520 25.72 9.40 -21.31
N ASP A 521 24.60 8.68 -21.19
CA ASP A 521 23.37 8.88 -21.98
C ASP A 521 22.10 9.01 -21.09
N TRP A 522 22.26 9.41 -19.83
CA TRP A 522 21.24 9.40 -18.76
C TRP A 522 19.82 9.85 -19.18
N LYS A 523 18.94 8.88 -19.44
CA LYS A 523 17.55 9.09 -19.91
C LYS A 523 16.54 8.14 -19.22
N PRO A 524 16.55 8.00 -17.88
CA PRO A 524 15.75 7.01 -17.15
C PRO A 524 14.25 7.09 -17.47
N HIS A 525 13.70 8.31 -17.51
CA HIS A 525 12.27 8.59 -17.47
C HIS A 525 11.50 8.45 -18.80
N LYS A 526 12.09 7.81 -19.81
CA LYS A 526 11.45 7.66 -21.14
C LYS A 526 10.16 6.83 -21.08
N ASN A 527 10.22 5.63 -20.50
CA ASN A 527 9.07 4.75 -20.31
C ASN A 527 9.29 3.82 -19.12
N PHE A 528 8.19 3.32 -18.53
CA PHE A 528 8.21 2.50 -17.32
C PHE A 528 9.02 1.20 -17.48
N TYR A 529 8.99 0.58 -18.66
CA TYR A 529 9.85 -0.56 -19.00
C TYR A 529 11.35 -0.20 -18.93
N GLY A 530 11.75 0.97 -19.43
CA GLY A 530 13.11 1.49 -19.38
C GLY A 530 13.55 1.88 -17.97
N MET A 531 12.65 2.44 -17.16
CA MET A 531 12.89 2.71 -15.74
C MET A 531 13.09 1.41 -14.94
N TYR A 532 12.25 0.40 -15.16
CA TYR A 532 12.43 -0.93 -14.55
C TYR A 532 13.66 -1.67 -15.10
N SER A 533 14.07 -1.39 -16.34
CA SER A 533 15.35 -1.92 -16.86
C SER A 533 16.55 -1.29 -16.13
N LEU A 534 16.51 0.00 -15.78
CA LEU A 534 17.57 0.66 -14.99
C LEU A 534 17.58 0.19 -13.53
N GLU A 535 16.41 0.00 -12.90
CA GLU A 535 16.32 -0.50 -11.52
C GLU A 535 17.08 -1.82 -11.32
N LYS A 536 17.00 -2.74 -12.29
CA LYS A 536 17.79 -3.98 -12.32
C LYS A 536 19.29 -3.73 -12.28
N VAL A 537 19.77 -2.74 -13.03
CA VAL A 537 21.20 -2.40 -13.09
C VAL A 537 21.67 -1.81 -11.76
N GLY A 538 20.87 -0.90 -11.18
CA GLY A 538 21.14 -0.32 -9.86
C GLY A 538 21.22 -1.37 -8.76
N ASP A 539 20.23 -2.26 -8.67
CA ASP A 539 20.16 -3.28 -7.62
C ASP A 539 21.15 -4.44 -7.80
N LEU A 540 21.24 -5.03 -9.00
CA LEU A 540 22.08 -6.20 -9.24
C LEU A 540 23.57 -5.84 -9.32
N GLY A 541 23.88 -4.60 -9.73
CA GLY A 541 25.22 -4.03 -9.78
C GLY A 541 25.67 -3.40 -8.47
N GLU A 542 24.76 -3.28 -7.48
CA GLU A 542 25.01 -2.59 -6.20
C GLU A 542 25.51 -1.15 -6.43
N ILE A 543 24.89 -0.42 -7.34
CA ILE A 543 25.23 0.97 -7.70
C ILE A 543 24.39 1.94 -6.87
N HIS A 544 25.06 2.93 -6.26
CA HIS A 544 24.45 4.03 -5.53
C HIS A 544 24.14 5.22 -6.45
N SER A 545 25.10 5.65 -7.29
CA SER A 545 24.91 6.74 -8.25
C SER A 545 25.62 6.52 -9.59
N PHE A 546 25.05 7.12 -10.64
CA PHE A 546 25.63 7.22 -11.98
C PHE A 546 26.04 8.67 -12.21
N GLY A 547 27.31 8.99 -11.96
CA GLY A 547 27.76 10.38 -11.89
C GLY A 547 27.08 11.13 -10.75
N GLU A 548 26.44 12.24 -11.10
CA GLU A 548 25.69 13.09 -10.16
C GLU A 548 24.26 12.55 -9.90
N HIS A 549 23.84 11.49 -10.61
CA HIS A 549 22.50 10.91 -10.50
C HIS A 549 22.42 9.81 -9.44
N ILE A 550 21.93 10.15 -8.24
CA ILE A 550 21.52 9.15 -7.24
C ILE A 550 20.19 8.54 -7.72
N TRP A 551 20.28 7.38 -8.39
CA TRP A 551 19.24 6.92 -9.31
C TRP A 551 17.89 6.62 -8.66
N TYR A 552 17.90 5.99 -7.48
CA TYR A 552 16.67 5.56 -6.82
C TYR A 552 15.86 6.75 -6.28
N PRO A 553 16.44 7.74 -5.58
CA PRO A 553 15.77 8.99 -5.27
C PRO A 553 15.19 9.70 -6.50
N GLU A 554 15.99 9.89 -7.57
CA GLU A 554 15.55 10.59 -8.79
C GLU A 554 14.35 9.90 -9.45
N MET A 555 14.43 8.58 -9.64
CA MET A 555 13.35 7.78 -10.23
C MET A 555 12.10 7.70 -9.36
N SER A 556 12.26 7.62 -8.03
CA SER A 556 11.11 7.54 -7.13
C SER A 556 10.37 8.89 -7.03
N ASP A 557 11.06 10.03 -6.92
CA ASP A 557 10.38 11.34 -6.97
C ASP A 557 9.71 11.59 -8.33
N TYR A 558 10.32 11.18 -9.44
CA TYR A 558 9.68 11.26 -10.77
C TYR A 558 8.33 10.52 -10.81
N LEU A 559 8.23 9.35 -10.15
CA LEU A 559 6.99 8.57 -10.04
C LEU A 559 5.99 9.22 -9.08
N LEU A 560 6.42 9.65 -7.89
CA LEU A 560 5.57 10.31 -6.89
C LEU A 560 4.86 11.55 -7.47
N ASP A 561 5.60 12.38 -8.23
CA ASP A 561 5.06 13.59 -8.85
C ASP A 561 4.11 13.35 -10.03
N ARG A 562 3.99 12.10 -10.52
CA ARG A 562 3.22 11.73 -11.72
C ARG A 562 2.09 10.73 -11.49
N GLN A 563 1.98 10.13 -10.31
CA GLN A 563 0.86 9.26 -9.97
C GLN A 563 -0.47 10.01 -10.04
N GLN A 564 -1.49 9.42 -10.65
CA GLN A 564 -2.83 10.00 -10.81
C GLN A 564 -3.65 9.85 -9.52
N ASN A 565 -4.70 10.66 -9.34
CA ASN A 565 -5.46 10.71 -8.09
C ASN A 565 -6.13 9.38 -7.71
N GLU A 566 -6.41 8.50 -8.69
CA GLU A 566 -6.88 7.12 -8.50
C GLU A 566 -5.77 6.09 -8.23
N GLY A 567 -4.52 6.51 -8.07
CA GLY A 567 -3.39 5.64 -7.76
C GLY A 567 -2.67 5.05 -8.98
N SER A 568 -3.17 5.28 -10.20
CA SER A 568 -2.53 4.77 -11.41
C SER A 568 -1.30 5.58 -11.83
N TRP A 569 -0.47 4.99 -12.70
CA TRP A 569 0.43 5.74 -13.57
C TRP A 569 -0.03 5.64 -15.02
N GLY A 570 -0.32 6.79 -15.64
CA GLY A 570 -0.71 6.89 -17.05
C GLY A 570 0.48 6.70 -18.01
N LYS A 571 0.30 7.09 -19.28
CA LYS A 571 1.32 6.92 -20.33
C LYS A 571 2.63 7.67 -20.06
N GLY A 572 3.75 7.04 -20.46
CA GLY A 572 5.09 7.63 -20.39
C GLY A 572 5.35 8.72 -21.44
N SER A 573 6.55 9.32 -21.41
CA SER A 573 6.99 10.26 -22.45
C SER A 573 7.30 9.58 -23.79
N GLY A 574 7.55 8.26 -23.76
CA GLY A 574 7.43 7.35 -24.89
C GLY A 574 6.62 6.11 -24.52
N SER A 575 6.06 5.43 -25.53
CA SER A 575 5.24 4.23 -25.37
C SER A 575 6.05 2.94 -25.59
N TYR A 576 5.48 1.79 -25.20
CA TYR A 576 6.00 0.45 -25.48
C TYR A 576 4.87 -0.52 -25.85
N HIS A 577 5.19 -1.66 -26.45
CA HIS A 577 4.16 -2.61 -26.90
C HIS A 577 3.38 -3.20 -25.72
N GLY A 578 2.05 -3.06 -25.76
CA GLY A 578 1.15 -3.49 -24.69
C GLY A 578 0.94 -2.46 -23.57
N GLU A 579 1.51 -1.25 -23.67
CA GLU A 579 1.34 -0.20 -22.66
C GLU A 579 -0.13 0.03 -22.29
N SER A 580 -0.39 0.00 -20.98
CA SER A 580 -1.66 0.37 -20.35
C SER A 580 -1.40 0.85 -18.93
N ASP A 581 -2.33 1.60 -18.35
CA ASP A 581 -2.17 2.18 -17.02
C ASP A 581 -1.96 1.10 -15.94
N ARG A 582 -2.50 -0.12 -16.14
CA ARG A 582 -2.24 -1.28 -15.28
C ARG A 582 -0.78 -1.75 -15.35
N LEU A 583 -0.21 -1.89 -16.54
CA LEU A 583 1.22 -2.27 -16.68
C LEU A 583 2.16 -1.15 -16.21
N ASN A 584 1.83 0.11 -16.50
CA ASN A 584 2.62 1.25 -16.01
C ASN A 584 2.59 1.33 -14.48
N THR A 585 1.44 1.09 -13.86
CA THR A 585 1.32 0.94 -12.40
C THR A 585 2.10 -0.27 -11.88
N ALA A 586 2.03 -1.43 -12.54
CA ALA A 586 2.78 -2.63 -12.14
C ALA A 586 4.30 -2.39 -12.16
N PHE A 587 4.83 -1.76 -13.22
CA PHE A 587 6.24 -1.35 -13.26
C PHE A 587 6.58 -0.29 -12.20
N ALA A 588 5.72 0.72 -11.99
CA ALA A 588 5.94 1.73 -10.96
C ALA A 588 6.00 1.13 -9.54
N LEU A 589 5.13 0.15 -9.22
CA LEU A 589 5.17 -0.61 -7.98
C LEU A 589 6.49 -1.38 -7.83
N LEU A 590 6.96 -2.07 -8.88
CA LEU A 590 8.23 -2.81 -8.85
C LEU A 590 9.43 -1.88 -8.63
N ILE A 591 9.47 -0.72 -9.32
CA ILE A 591 10.52 0.30 -9.17
C ILE A 591 10.54 0.87 -7.75
N LEU A 592 9.38 1.32 -7.24
CA LEU A 592 9.25 1.88 -5.87
C LEU A 592 9.48 0.83 -4.76
N LYS A 593 9.61 -0.46 -5.11
CA LYS A 593 9.93 -1.54 -4.18
C LYS A 593 11.38 -2.03 -4.23
N ARG A 594 12.20 -1.61 -5.21
CA ARG A 594 13.51 -2.23 -5.50
C ARG A 594 13.36 -3.76 -5.63
N ALA A 595 12.46 -4.17 -6.52
CA ALA A 595 12.05 -5.55 -6.75
C ALA A 595 13.21 -6.46 -7.17
N SER A 596 14.16 -5.95 -7.96
CA SER A 596 15.32 -6.69 -8.43
C SER A 596 16.27 -7.11 -7.30
N ALA A 597 16.27 -6.38 -6.17
CA ALA A 597 16.99 -6.78 -4.97
C ALA A 597 16.61 -8.18 -4.45
N MET A 598 15.41 -8.71 -4.76
CA MET A 598 15.02 -10.09 -4.41
C MET A 598 15.93 -11.17 -4.99
N LEU A 599 16.55 -10.94 -6.16
CA LEU A 599 17.54 -11.87 -6.70
C LEU A 599 18.80 -11.92 -5.81
N THR A 600 19.09 -10.85 -5.07
CA THR A 600 20.26 -10.71 -4.17
C THR A 600 19.96 -10.99 -2.69
N ARG A 601 18.72 -11.39 -2.35
CA ARG A 601 18.26 -11.55 -0.96
C ARG A 601 17.61 -12.92 -0.75
N GLY A 602 18.07 -13.65 0.26
CA GLY A 602 17.43 -14.87 0.76
C GLY A 602 16.14 -14.56 1.56
N PRO A 603 15.34 -15.59 1.89
CA PRO A 603 14.12 -15.41 2.69
C PRO A 603 14.41 -15.03 4.15
N ARG A 604 15.65 -15.18 4.64
CA ARG A 604 16.11 -14.67 5.94
C ARG A 604 16.67 -13.24 5.90
N ASP A 605 16.89 -12.66 4.71
CA ASP A 605 17.39 -11.27 4.55
C ASP A 605 16.25 -10.24 4.68
N ILE A 606 15.35 -10.47 5.64
CA ILE A 606 14.22 -9.58 5.99
C ILE A 606 14.75 -8.40 6.83
N VAL A 607 15.71 -7.66 6.28
CA VAL A 607 16.01 -6.31 6.78
C VAL A 607 15.04 -5.38 6.07
N ILE A 608 14.03 -4.92 6.82
CA ILE A 608 12.89 -4.18 6.27
C ILE A 608 13.27 -2.71 6.04
N TYR A 609 14.22 -2.49 5.13
CA TYR A 609 14.65 -1.17 4.69
C TYR A 609 13.69 -0.59 3.65
N THR A 610 13.06 0.51 4.05
CA THR A 610 12.79 1.64 3.17
C THR A 610 13.68 2.80 3.63
N GLY A 611 14.20 3.57 2.67
CA GLY A 611 14.68 4.97 2.75
C GLY A 611 15.68 5.48 3.81
N GLY A 612 15.67 4.98 5.04
CA GLY A 612 16.35 5.59 6.18
C GLY A 612 17.88 5.46 6.16
N ASP A 613 18.55 6.61 6.25
CA ASP A 613 19.99 6.69 6.51
C ASP A 613 20.24 6.40 8.00
N SER A 614 21.05 5.39 8.32
CA SER A 614 21.12 4.84 9.70
C SER A 614 22.00 5.65 10.66
N SER A 615 22.01 6.97 10.49
CA SER A 615 22.83 7.93 11.24
C SER A 615 22.02 8.94 12.06
N ASP A 616 20.70 8.98 11.88
CA ASP A 616 19.81 9.91 12.60
C ASP A 616 19.45 9.38 14.01
N PRO A 617 19.70 10.14 15.10
CA PRO A 617 19.29 9.77 16.45
C PRO A 617 17.78 9.52 16.62
N GLU A 618 16.90 10.14 15.82
CA GLU A 618 15.46 9.90 15.89
C GLU A 618 15.09 8.47 15.44
N SER A 619 15.85 7.90 14.48
CA SER A 619 15.61 6.55 13.94
C SER A 619 15.78 5.44 15.00
N ALA A 620 16.45 5.72 16.12
CA ALA A 620 16.64 4.75 17.20
C ALA A 620 15.31 4.30 17.86
N ASP A 621 14.27 5.14 17.84
CA ASP A 621 12.93 4.79 18.34
C ASP A 621 12.11 3.95 17.33
N GLU A 622 12.57 3.81 16.09
CA GLU A 622 11.91 3.01 15.03
C GLU A 622 12.39 1.54 15.00
N TRP A 623 13.40 1.16 15.79
CA TRP A 623 13.93 -0.22 15.84
C TRP A 623 13.61 -0.90 17.17
N VAL A 624 12.68 -1.86 17.15
CA VAL A 624 12.25 -2.58 18.36
C VAL A 624 12.82 -4.00 18.38
N LEU A 625 13.44 -4.39 19.49
CA LEU A 625 13.87 -5.77 19.74
C LEU A 625 12.64 -6.67 19.92
N ILE A 626 12.51 -7.71 19.11
CA ILE A 626 11.44 -8.72 19.24
C ILE A 626 12.03 -9.95 19.93
N PRO A 627 11.68 -10.25 21.21
CA PRO A 627 12.41 -11.23 22.03
C PRO A 627 12.51 -12.62 21.41
N ARG A 628 11.42 -13.15 20.84
CA ARG A 628 11.37 -14.47 20.17
C ARG A 628 12.21 -14.57 18.90
N LEU A 629 12.58 -13.44 18.28
CA LEU A 629 13.39 -13.41 17.05
C LEU A 629 14.87 -13.11 17.33
N GLY A 630 15.22 -12.75 18.57
CA GLY A 630 16.57 -12.34 18.96
C GLY A 630 17.13 -11.12 18.21
N THR A 631 16.29 -10.38 17.47
CA THR A 631 16.71 -9.28 16.58
C THR A 631 15.80 -8.06 16.71
N TYR A 632 16.38 -6.90 16.39
CA TYR A 632 15.66 -5.66 16.15
C TYR A 632 14.92 -5.73 14.81
N VAL A 633 13.72 -5.14 14.78
CA VAL A 633 12.86 -5.03 13.60
C VAL A 633 12.44 -3.57 13.42
N HIS A 634 12.47 -3.10 12.17
CA HIS A 634 12.13 -1.74 11.78
C HIS A 634 10.60 -1.53 11.74
N LEU A 635 10.08 -0.71 12.66
CA LEU A 635 8.66 -0.53 12.96
C LEU A 635 7.83 -0.02 11.79
N PRO A 636 8.14 1.11 11.10
CA PRO A 636 7.35 1.60 9.96
C PRO A 636 7.13 0.55 8.89
N SER A 637 8.13 -0.31 8.71
CA SER A 637 8.22 -1.22 7.59
C SER A 637 7.66 -2.62 7.93
N LEU A 638 7.71 -3.06 9.19
CA LEU A 638 6.85 -4.13 9.72
C LEU A 638 5.37 -3.71 9.61
N VAL A 639 5.04 -2.50 10.02
CA VAL A 639 3.68 -1.95 9.99
C VAL A 639 3.14 -1.92 8.57
N ARG A 640 3.92 -1.40 7.61
CA ARG A 640 3.59 -1.45 6.18
C ARG A 640 3.27 -2.87 5.69
N THR A 641 3.98 -3.87 6.17
CA THR A 641 3.71 -5.28 5.85
C THR A 641 2.37 -5.73 6.45
N LEU A 642 2.07 -5.34 7.69
CA LEU A 642 0.82 -5.65 8.39
C LEU A 642 -0.40 -4.90 7.81
N ARG A 643 -0.24 -3.68 7.28
CA ARG A 643 -1.33 -2.95 6.56
C ARG A 643 -1.80 -3.73 5.33
N LEU A 644 -0.86 -4.25 4.55
CA LEU A 644 -1.14 -4.97 3.29
C LEU A 644 -1.51 -6.43 3.52
N ARG A 645 -0.98 -7.07 4.57
CA ARG A 645 -1.23 -8.46 4.95
C ARG A 645 -1.50 -8.59 6.46
N PRO A 646 -2.65 -8.12 6.96
CA PRO A 646 -3.03 -8.28 8.36
C PRO A 646 -3.44 -9.74 8.62
N ARG A 647 -2.46 -10.64 8.77
CA ARG A 647 -2.70 -12.03 9.20
C ARG A 647 -2.63 -12.12 10.73
N PRO A 648 -3.55 -12.84 11.40
CA PRO A 648 -3.55 -12.95 12.86
C PRO A 648 -2.25 -13.44 13.48
N GLN A 649 -1.49 -14.29 12.80
CA GLN A 649 -0.19 -14.77 13.30
C GLN A 649 0.91 -13.69 13.23
N MET A 650 0.93 -12.85 12.20
CA MET A 650 1.90 -11.75 12.10
C MET A 650 1.53 -10.58 13.02
N LEU A 651 0.24 -10.36 13.28
CA LEU A 651 -0.20 -9.34 14.23
C LEU A 651 0.17 -9.65 15.69
N LYS A 652 0.38 -10.93 16.04
CA LYS A 652 0.97 -11.28 17.34
C LYS A 652 2.41 -10.78 17.49
N ILE A 653 3.17 -10.72 16.41
CA ILE A 653 4.54 -10.17 16.43
C ILE A 653 4.49 -8.67 16.75
N PHE A 654 3.47 -7.95 16.26
CA PHE A 654 3.23 -6.56 16.61
C PHE A 654 2.72 -6.40 18.06
N GLU A 655 1.83 -7.28 18.52
CA GLU A 655 1.35 -7.34 19.90
C GLU A 655 2.51 -7.54 20.89
N GLU A 656 3.34 -8.57 20.70
CA GLU A 656 4.55 -8.85 21.48
C GLU A 656 5.56 -7.70 21.45
N MET A 657 5.68 -7.00 20.32
CA MET A 657 6.53 -5.81 20.16
C MET A 657 5.99 -4.61 20.97
N VAL A 658 4.66 -4.40 21.01
CA VAL A 658 4.02 -3.40 21.88
C VAL A 658 4.14 -3.80 23.36
N GLU A 659 4.09 -5.10 23.69
CA GLU A 659 4.37 -5.59 25.04
C GLU A 659 5.82 -5.34 25.45
N ALA A 660 6.79 -5.58 24.57
CA ALA A 660 8.23 -5.38 24.81
C ALA A 660 8.63 -3.90 24.97
N LEU A 661 7.86 -2.96 24.43
CA LEU A 661 8.09 -1.53 24.63
C LEU A 661 7.79 -1.12 26.10
N PRO A 662 8.66 -0.31 26.73
CA PRO A 662 8.38 0.32 28.01
C PRO A 662 7.04 1.08 27.97
N ARG A 663 6.24 1.02 29.05
CA ARG A 663 4.87 1.59 29.10
C ARG A 663 4.78 3.02 28.53
N TRP A 664 5.70 3.90 28.94
CA TRP A 664 5.79 5.29 28.49
C TRP A 664 6.16 5.48 27.01
N LYS A 665 6.78 4.47 26.35
CA LYS A 665 7.01 4.48 24.90
C LYS A 665 5.84 3.93 24.09
N ARG A 666 5.00 3.04 24.64
CA ARG A 666 3.93 2.37 23.89
C ARG A 666 3.02 3.31 23.08
N PRO A 667 2.66 4.53 23.54
CA PRO A 667 1.87 5.46 22.72
C PRO A 667 2.51 5.87 21.39
N THR A 668 3.84 5.79 21.22
CA THR A 668 4.48 6.07 19.91
C THR A 668 4.05 5.10 18.81
N VAL A 669 3.49 3.92 19.17
CA VAL A 669 2.96 2.97 18.17
C VAL A 669 1.54 3.29 17.69
N VAL A 670 0.86 4.30 18.24
CA VAL A 670 -0.54 4.62 17.87
C VAL A 670 -0.71 5.04 16.41
N PRO A 671 0.12 5.91 15.80
CA PRO A 671 0.01 6.22 14.37
C PRO A 671 0.11 4.96 13.51
N TYR A 672 1.06 4.08 13.84
CA TYR A 672 1.28 2.81 13.18
C TYR A 672 0.10 1.83 13.34
N LEU A 673 -0.49 1.77 14.53
CA LEU A 673 -1.66 0.94 14.83
C LEU A 673 -2.91 1.45 14.08
N ALA A 674 -3.13 2.77 14.06
CA ALA A 674 -4.20 3.40 13.30
C ALA A 674 -4.09 3.09 11.80
N LEU A 675 -2.88 3.19 11.23
CA LEU A 675 -2.59 2.85 9.83
C LEU A 675 -2.92 1.37 9.50
N VAL A 676 -2.74 0.42 10.43
CA VAL A 676 -3.21 -0.97 10.26
C VAL A 676 -4.73 -1.08 10.39
N LYS A 677 -5.36 -0.27 11.26
CA LYS A 677 -6.80 -0.31 11.59
C LYS A 677 -7.65 0.03 10.37
N GLU A 678 -7.17 0.92 9.51
CA GLU A 678 -7.80 1.27 8.22
C GLU A 678 -8.01 0.07 7.27
N ARG A 679 -7.10 -0.91 7.28
CA ARG A 679 -7.13 -2.11 6.42
C ARG A 679 -7.67 -3.35 7.16
N ALA A 680 -8.06 -3.22 8.43
CA ALA A 680 -8.46 -4.31 9.31
C ALA A 680 -9.91 -4.81 9.08
N ILE A 681 -10.11 -5.62 8.04
CA ILE A 681 -11.46 -6.13 7.68
C ILE A 681 -11.91 -7.32 8.57
N SER A 682 -11.02 -8.24 8.95
CA SER A 682 -11.44 -9.49 9.62
C SER A 682 -11.61 -9.36 11.14
N ARG A 683 -12.58 -10.09 11.71
CA ARG A 683 -12.81 -10.13 13.18
C ARG A 683 -11.59 -10.64 13.96
N GLY A 684 -10.85 -11.61 13.40
CA GLY A 684 -9.64 -12.16 14.03
C GLY A 684 -8.50 -11.15 14.11
N VAL A 685 -8.38 -10.28 13.10
CA VAL A 685 -7.44 -9.14 13.10
C VAL A 685 -7.85 -8.13 14.16
N ARG A 686 -9.10 -7.66 14.13
CA ARG A 686 -9.60 -6.62 15.06
C ARG A 686 -9.39 -7.00 16.52
N LYS A 687 -9.68 -8.25 16.91
CA LYS A 687 -9.43 -8.71 18.28
C LYS A 687 -7.96 -8.65 18.72
N ILE A 688 -6.99 -8.70 17.81
CA ILE A 688 -5.57 -8.50 18.15
C ILE A 688 -5.27 -7.00 18.26
N MET A 689 -5.84 -6.18 17.37
CA MET A 689 -5.73 -4.73 17.46
C MET A 689 -6.32 -4.18 18.76
N GLU A 690 -7.50 -4.65 19.16
CA GLU A 690 -8.16 -4.35 20.43
C GLU A 690 -7.21 -4.60 21.63
N ARG A 691 -6.44 -5.69 21.64
CA ARG A 691 -5.43 -5.95 22.68
C ARG A 691 -4.18 -5.06 22.56
N CYS A 692 -3.74 -4.74 21.35
CA CYS A 692 -2.69 -3.73 21.17
C CYS A 692 -3.13 -2.36 21.71
N GLU A 693 -4.41 -1.99 21.53
CA GLU A 693 -5.01 -0.78 22.09
C GLU A 693 -5.02 -0.86 23.63
N GLU A 694 -5.47 -1.96 24.23
CA GLU A 694 -5.42 -2.23 25.68
C GLU A 694 -3.99 -2.14 26.25
N HIS A 695 -2.97 -2.64 25.54
CA HIS A 695 -1.56 -2.58 25.96
C HIS A 695 -0.97 -1.17 25.93
N ILE A 696 -1.48 -0.28 25.06
CA ILE A 696 -1.08 1.13 24.97
C ILE A 696 -1.84 1.98 25.99
N ARG A 697 -3.16 1.76 26.09
CA ARG A 697 -4.11 2.50 26.91
C ARG A 697 -5.12 1.50 27.50
N PRO A 698 -5.12 1.24 28.82
CA PRO A 698 -5.95 0.18 29.42
C PRO A 698 -7.47 0.31 29.22
N THR A 699 -7.97 1.49 28.86
CA THR A 699 -9.38 1.76 28.53
C THR A 699 -9.73 1.58 27.05
N GLY A 700 -8.74 1.31 26.19
CA GLY A 700 -8.90 1.20 24.73
C GLY A 700 -9.27 2.54 24.06
N PHE A 701 -9.82 2.47 22.85
CA PHE A 701 -10.33 3.64 22.12
C PHE A 701 -11.73 3.33 21.56
N GLU A 702 -12.64 4.29 21.61
CA GLU A 702 -14.03 4.11 21.16
C GLU A 702 -14.10 3.95 19.63
N ASP A 703 -13.32 4.75 18.90
CA ASP A 703 -13.13 4.68 17.46
C ASP A 703 -11.72 5.15 17.03
N SER A 704 -11.52 5.38 15.74
CA SER A 704 -10.24 5.82 15.18
C SER A 704 -9.99 7.33 15.30
N ASP A 705 -11.03 8.13 15.49
CA ASP A 705 -10.94 9.59 15.55
C ASP A 705 -10.61 10.01 16.99
N HIS A 706 -11.28 9.39 18.00
CA HIS A 706 -10.87 9.44 19.42
C HIS A 706 -9.40 8.99 19.59
N MET A 707 -8.98 7.91 18.93
CA MET A 707 -7.58 7.44 18.95
C MET A 707 -6.60 8.51 18.43
N ALA A 708 -6.96 9.24 17.37
CA ALA A 708 -6.12 10.29 16.80
C ALA A 708 -6.06 11.53 17.71
N GLU A 709 -7.20 11.99 18.22
CA GLU A 709 -7.29 13.15 19.14
C GLU A 709 -6.54 12.89 20.46
N TRP A 710 -6.69 11.68 21.02
CA TRP A 710 -5.93 11.25 22.19
C TRP A 710 -4.42 11.25 21.92
N TYR A 711 -3.98 10.74 20.76
CA TYR A 711 -2.56 10.71 20.42
C TYR A 711 -1.96 12.11 20.24
N GLN A 712 -2.69 13.06 19.64
CA GLN A 712 -2.22 14.46 19.57
C GLN A 712 -2.12 15.08 20.97
N THR A 713 -3.09 14.82 21.84
CA THR A 713 -3.09 15.31 23.23
C THR A 713 -1.93 14.71 24.03
N TRP A 714 -1.66 13.41 23.88
CA TRP A 714 -0.51 12.72 24.48
C TRP A 714 0.82 13.27 23.94
N ARG A 715 0.94 13.42 22.61
CA ARG A 715 2.13 13.98 21.96
C ARG A 715 2.41 15.38 22.48
N ARG A 716 1.40 16.25 22.54
CA ARG A 716 1.50 17.63 23.02
C ARG A 716 1.94 17.69 24.49
N ALA A 717 1.37 16.85 25.36
CA ALA A 717 1.79 16.76 26.75
C ALA A 717 3.28 16.33 26.89
N ARG A 718 3.75 15.42 26.02
CA ARG A 718 5.15 14.97 25.98
C ARG A 718 6.09 16.04 25.41
N GLU A 719 5.68 16.72 24.34
CA GLU A 719 6.38 17.83 23.67
C GLU A 719 6.71 18.96 24.64
N ILE A 720 5.71 19.44 25.40
CA ILE A 720 5.85 20.51 26.41
C ILE A 720 6.95 20.19 27.45
N GLY A 721 7.06 18.93 27.88
CA GLY A 721 8.06 18.48 28.86
C GLY A 721 9.47 18.29 28.27
N ILE A 722 9.56 17.77 27.05
CA ILE A 722 10.84 17.52 26.35
C ILE A 722 11.47 18.81 25.83
N GLU A 723 10.68 19.68 25.20
CA GLU A 723 11.14 20.96 24.65
C GLU A 723 11.26 22.06 25.71
N GLN A 724 10.85 21.77 26.96
CA GLN A 724 10.93 22.67 28.11
C GLN A 724 10.18 24.00 27.85
N LEU A 725 8.86 23.89 27.61
CA LEU A 725 7.96 25.02 27.28
C LEU A 725 7.16 25.49 28.52
N PRO A 726 7.72 26.32 29.42
CA PRO A 726 7.03 26.74 30.66
C PRO A 726 5.76 27.56 30.40
N GLU A 727 5.67 28.27 29.27
CA GLU A 727 4.48 29.02 28.85
C GLU A 727 3.27 28.12 28.55
N ALA A 728 3.49 26.83 28.31
CA ALA A 728 2.44 25.82 28.15
C ALA A 728 2.14 25.07 29.47
N GLY A 729 2.62 25.57 30.62
CA GLY A 729 2.40 24.94 31.93
C GLY A 729 0.91 24.82 32.31
N ASP A 730 0.11 25.86 32.06
CA ASP A 730 -1.35 25.84 32.33
C ASP A 730 -2.09 24.89 31.38
N GLU A 731 -1.66 24.79 30.11
CA GLU A 731 -2.17 23.82 29.13
C GLU A 731 -1.92 22.39 29.63
N LEU A 732 -0.71 22.10 30.09
CA LEU A 732 -0.30 20.80 30.60
C LEU A 732 -1.04 20.41 31.90
N ILE A 733 -1.24 21.35 32.82
CA ILE A 733 -2.08 21.17 34.02
C ILE A 733 -3.54 20.92 33.62
N GLY A 734 -4.03 21.56 32.55
CA GLY A 734 -5.34 21.28 31.96
C GLY A 734 -5.46 19.85 31.42
N ILE A 735 -4.47 19.39 30.63
CA ILE A 735 -4.41 18.01 30.12
C ILE A 735 -4.37 17.00 31.28
N ALA A 736 -3.53 17.24 32.30
CA ALA A 736 -3.43 16.37 33.47
C ALA A 736 -4.76 16.26 34.23
N LYS A 737 -5.51 17.36 34.38
CA LYS A 737 -6.86 17.38 34.99
C LYS A 737 -7.88 16.60 34.16
N ALA A 738 -7.89 16.79 32.84
CA ALA A 738 -8.79 16.07 31.94
C ALA A 738 -8.50 14.55 31.90
N ALA A 739 -7.25 14.15 32.15
CA ALA A 739 -6.79 12.76 32.13
C ALA A 739 -7.06 11.97 33.43
N ALA A 740 -7.94 12.42 34.33
CA ALA A 740 -8.13 11.77 35.65
C ALA A 740 -8.44 10.26 35.58
N ASP A 741 -9.26 9.82 34.61
CA ASP A 741 -9.60 8.42 34.35
C ASP A 741 -8.69 7.74 33.29
N ASP A 742 -7.66 8.45 32.80
CA ASP A 742 -6.72 7.97 31.78
C ASP A 742 -5.30 7.85 32.36
N PRO A 743 -4.88 6.67 32.84
CA PRO A 743 -3.64 6.54 33.58
C PRO A 743 -2.39 6.83 32.73
N VAL A 744 -2.46 6.68 31.40
CA VAL A 744 -1.31 6.84 30.51
C VAL A 744 -1.11 8.30 30.11
N LEU A 745 -2.21 9.01 29.83
CA LEU A 745 -2.16 10.45 29.60
C LEU A 745 -1.85 11.21 30.90
N ARG A 746 -2.41 10.78 32.04
CA ARG A 746 -2.09 11.33 33.37
C ARG A 746 -0.62 11.14 33.73
N GLU A 747 -0.08 9.93 33.60
CA GLU A 747 1.34 9.67 33.86
C GLU A 747 2.24 10.55 32.99
N THR A 748 1.91 10.69 31.70
CA THR A 748 2.68 11.52 30.76
C THR A 748 2.64 12.99 31.16
N ALA A 749 1.46 13.56 31.39
CA ALA A 749 1.32 14.98 31.72
C ALA A 749 1.95 15.33 33.08
N ILE A 750 1.82 14.45 34.08
CA ILE A 750 2.43 14.62 35.40
C ILE A 750 3.97 14.52 35.32
N ARG A 751 4.54 13.62 34.50
CA ARG A 751 5.98 13.56 34.24
C ARG A 751 6.51 14.83 33.58
N SER A 752 5.83 15.35 32.56
CA SER A 752 6.19 16.61 31.91
C SER A 752 6.08 17.80 32.88
N ALA A 753 5.09 17.81 33.77
CA ALA A 753 4.92 18.88 34.77
C ALA A 753 6.03 18.86 35.82
N LEU A 754 6.54 17.67 36.19
CA LEU A 754 7.74 17.52 37.01
C LEU A 754 9.00 18.01 36.30
N GLN A 755 9.14 17.73 35.01
CA GLN A 755 10.27 18.22 34.19
C GLN A 755 10.30 19.74 34.07
N LEU A 756 9.14 20.41 34.17
CA LEU A 756 8.99 21.87 34.21
C LEU A 756 8.97 22.45 35.65
N GLY A 757 9.07 21.62 36.69
CA GLY A 757 9.02 22.07 38.09
C GLY A 757 7.69 22.68 38.54
N LEU A 758 6.58 22.37 37.86
CA LEU A 758 5.27 23.01 38.07
C LEU A 758 4.66 22.60 39.41
N GLN A 759 4.90 23.37 40.47
CA GLN A 759 4.40 23.08 41.82
C GLN A 759 2.88 22.86 41.90
N GLN A 760 2.07 23.54 41.07
CA GLN A 760 0.62 23.32 40.99
C GLN A 760 0.24 21.86 40.67
N SER A 761 1.10 21.08 40.01
CA SER A 761 0.87 19.66 39.74
C SER A 761 0.85 18.79 41.01
N ALA A 762 1.40 19.27 42.14
CA ALA A 762 1.37 18.55 43.41
C ALA A 762 -0.05 18.28 43.93
N LEU A 763 -1.03 19.13 43.62
CA LEU A 763 -2.45 18.88 43.93
C LEU A 763 -2.98 17.66 43.18
N LEU A 764 -2.63 17.54 41.90
CA LEU A 764 -3.01 16.40 41.04
C LEU A 764 -2.30 15.12 41.48
N MET A 765 -1.03 15.22 41.88
CA MET A 765 -0.29 14.11 42.46
C MET A 765 -0.90 13.59 43.78
N VAL A 766 -1.55 14.45 44.57
CA VAL A 766 -2.30 14.07 45.78
C VAL A 766 -3.60 13.32 45.43
N GLU A 767 -4.27 13.68 44.34
CA GLU A 767 -5.38 12.89 43.79
C GLU A 767 -4.87 11.50 43.32
N ASP A 768 -3.71 11.47 42.65
CA ASP A 768 -3.11 10.25 42.10
C ASP A 768 -2.73 9.22 43.17
N LEU A 769 -2.48 9.63 44.42
CA LEU A 769 -2.29 8.72 45.56
C LEU A 769 -3.52 7.83 45.84
N ALA A 770 -4.71 8.31 45.52
CA ALA A 770 -5.96 7.54 45.66
C ALA A 770 -6.21 6.59 44.47
N SER A 771 -5.47 6.75 43.36
CA SER A 771 -5.70 6.03 42.10
C SER A 771 -5.67 4.50 42.27
N PRO A 772 -6.54 3.75 41.55
CA PRO A 772 -6.41 2.29 41.48
C PRO A 772 -5.06 1.86 40.87
N HIS A 773 -4.46 2.67 40.01
CA HIS A 773 -3.19 2.37 39.35
C HIS A 773 -1.99 2.64 40.27
N ARG A 774 -1.27 1.57 40.64
CA ARG A 774 -0.10 1.62 41.52
C ARG A 774 0.98 2.58 41.03
N ASP A 775 1.21 2.63 39.72
CA ASP A 775 2.27 3.44 39.12
C ASP A 775 1.98 4.94 39.25
N LEU A 776 0.71 5.36 39.20
CA LEU A 776 0.28 6.73 39.51
C LEU A 776 0.47 7.06 40.99
N ARG A 777 0.13 6.14 41.91
CA ARG A 777 0.38 6.34 43.36
C ARG A 777 1.88 6.55 43.66
N LEU A 778 2.74 5.78 42.99
CA LEU A 778 4.19 5.92 43.07
C LEU A 778 4.69 7.24 42.46
N LEU A 779 4.27 7.57 41.24
CA LEU A 779 4.66 8.80 40.56
C LEU A 779 4.19 10.04 41.33
N GLY A 780 2.98 10.03 41.88
CA GLY A 780 2.43 11.12 42.68
C GLY A 780 3.28 11.38 43.93
N TYR A 781 3.56 10.34 44.73
CA TYR A 781 4.33 10.51 45.96
C TYR A 781 5.81 10.87 45.69
N GLN A 782 6.44 10.25 44.68
CA GLN A 782 7.81 10.58 44.27
C GLN A 782 7.89 12.00 43.68
N GLY A 783 6.89 12.42 42.91
CA GLY A 783 6.78 13.75 42.31
C GLY A 783 6.61 14.85 43.34
N ILE A 784 5.71 14.67 44.32
CA ILE A 784 5.56 15.56 45.47
C ILE A 784 6.92 15.70 46.19
N ARG A 785 7.60 14.57 46.44
CA ARG A 785 8.93 14.57 47.08
C ARG A 785 10.03 15.25 46.23
N SER A 786 9.89 15.39 44.91
CA SER A 786 10.86 16.09 44.07
C SER A 786 10.54 17.56 43.78
N LEU A 787 9.30 18.02 44.02
CA LEU A 787 8.89 19.42 43.84
C LEU A 787 9.21 20.36 45.01
N PHE A 788 9.51 19.80 46.18
CA PHE A 788 9.70 20.56 47.43
C PHE A 788 11.02 20.17 48.12
N ALA A 789 11.56 21.08 48.93
CA ALA A 789 12.85 20.90 49.59
C ALA A 789 12.78 20.08 50.89
N ASP A 790 11.63 20.09 51.58
CA ASP A 790 11.37 19.26 52.75
C ASP A 790 10.59 17.97 52.38
N THR A 791 10.67 16.96 53.23
CA THR A 791 10.12 15.62 52.92
C THR A 791 8.65 15.51 53.33
N PRO A 792 7.76 15.01 52.44
CA PRO A 792 6.35 14.79 52.77
C PRO A 792 6.14 13.68 53.82
N PRO A 793 4.96 13.62 54.48
CA PRO A 793 4.59 12.53 55.38
C PRO A 793 4.61 11.17 54.67
N GLU A 794 4.95 10.11 55.40
CA GLU A 794 5.04 8.76 54.83
C GLU A 794 3.72 8.28 54.22
N PHE A 795 3.83 7.72 53.02
CA PHE A 795 2.76 7.10 52.25
C PHE A 795 3.23 5.75 51.70
N ASP A 796 2.42 4.71 51.93
CA ASP A 796 2.64 3.37 51.38
C ASP A 796 1.74 3.16 50.16
N PRO A 797 2.29 3.08 48.93
CA PRO A 797 1.50 2.88 47.72
C PRO A 797 0.86 1.49 47.63
N ASP A 798 1.28 0.51 48.43
CA ASP A 798 0.77 -0.87 48.44
C ASP A 798 -0.05 -1.21 49.70
N GLY A 799 -0.15 -0.28 50.65
CA GLY A 799 -0.95 -0.41 51.86
C GLY A 799 -2.46 -0.58 51.61
N ASP A 800 -3.19 -1.02 52.64
CA ASP A 800 -4.64 -1.18 52.56
C ASP A 800 -5.35 0.16 52.27
N LYS A 801 -6.58 0.09 51.75
CA LYS A 801 -7.30 1.28 51.29
C LYS A 801 -7.51 2.32 52.41
N LYS A 802 -7.82 1.89 53.64
CA LYS A 802 -8.09 2.79 54.77
C LYS A 802 -6.79 3.39 55.30
N ALA A 803 -5.74 2.58 55.42
CA ALA A 803 -4.40 3.06 55.79
C ALA A 803 -3.90 4.12 54.79
N ARG A 804 -4.12 3.91 53.48
CA ARG A 804 -3.81 4.90 52.45
C ARG A 804 -4.67 6.15 52.57
N GLU A 805 -5.98 6.06 52.77
CA GLU A 805 -6.82 7.24 53.00
C GLU A 805 -6.31 8.12 54.16
N GLU A 806 -5.95 7.50 55.30
CA GLU A 806 -5.36 8.19 56.47
C GLU A 806 -3.94 8.76 56.24
N GLN A 807 -3.21 8.28 55.23
CA GLN A 807 -1.92 8.84 54.81
C GLN A 807 -2.11 9.98 53.79
N ILE A 808 -3.01 9.80 52.82
CA ILE A 808 -3.31 10.79 51.77
C ILE A 808 -3.80 12.10 52.38
N ASP A 809 -4.62 12.07 53.42
CA ASP A 809 -5.08 13.29 54.09
C ASP A 809 -3.93 14.06 54.76
N LYS A 810 -2.91 13.36 55.29
CA LYS A 810 -1.69 13.97 55.85
C LYS A 810 -0.84 14.60 54.75
N VAL A 811 -0.63 13.90 53.63
CA VAL A 811 0.12 14.42 52.48
C VAL A 811 -0.63 15.60 51.84
N ARG A 812 -1.96 15.56 51.73
CA ARG A 812 -2.78 16.68 51.23
C ARG A 812 -2.64 17.91 52.10
N SER A 813 -2.77 17.76 53.42
CA SER A 813 -2.60 18.86 54.38
C SER A 813 -1.19 19.47 54.31
N TRP A 814 -0.16 18.62 54.14
CA TRP A 814 1.21 19.07 53.93
C TRP A 814 1.38 19.84 52.60
N VAL A 815 0.93 19.30 51.46
CA VAL A 815 1.02 19.97 50.14
C VAL A 815 0.28 21.32 50.16
N ASN A 816 -0.93 21.36 50.71
CA ASN A 816 -1.74 22.59 50.86
C ASN A 816 -1.13 23.66 51.79
N SER A 817 0.05 23.42 52.36
CA SER A 817 0.80 24.39 53.17
C SER A 817 2.19 24.72 52.61
N ARG A 818 2.52 24.20 51.42
CA ARG A 818 3.71 24.56 50.62
C ARG A 818 3.35 25.25 49.28
N LEU A 819 2.06 25.29 48.95
CA LEU A 819 1.45 26.03 47.83
C LEU A 819 0.77 27.30 48.34
#